data_AF-A0A496SUL0-F1
#
_entry.id   AF-A0A496SUL0-F1
#
_cell.length_a   1.000
_cell.length_b   1.000
_cell.length_c   1.000
_cell.angle_alpha   90.00
_cell.angle_beta   90.00
_cell.angle_gamma   90.00
#
_symmetry.space_group_name_H-M   'P 1'
#
loop_
_entity.id
_entity.type
_entity.pdbx_description
1 polymer ?
#
loop_
_entity_poly.entity_id
_entity_poly.type
_entity_poly.pdbx_seq_one_letter_code
_entity_poly.pdbx_strand_id
1 'polypeptide(L)'
;MKDKVVEIRIREPSGVPRSNYPVTCGIPFPQGQLRDTEGLRLELKSGQEIPLQVVKTASWPDKSVKWALFDFQISVEPTEEKILNLHFGEGVRRQGLLPSPLSVKETEDSMCVNSGPLTFEVKAGGPHPFQKLNCDGTLALRQGLPLLTLRSGGRLYTAYDPDSTVVLEDCGPLRVVLKCEGQYVTEGGSKFLNYIVRIYAYAGQPFLRIYHTLVNREPTEKVEISELSFHLPLVVSNNATGYALGTADHYKPFRVHRMKDELSLCIPTEEGPTPSVRQAAGYYLVRPGEDGRSESKYPGPQWHSPMLGSATLADGDRGVTLMLRYPWHNAPKEFHLDSQGITLYLYPSWEPPLELYRGVAKTHEMLILFHLEKPEELELKRQALAFQEPMVATVATRNWMAASGAFGPLFRYQPKKYAWYEYIFRRLFEQWVWNPDKTYHKGTTLMDFGDHWVPSRGGQWKNNEMDFGYALILQFVRTGYPVIFPWIEQVVMHQIDVDTCHDSENPVEIGSQRYHYADHGWHVPFIEQGWAFPVQLCHEWLEGPLFFYFLTGYRRALETALARAEHFVRAIEAGYHRQKTIARVSGYPLMALSTMQANFPNESYIQACERILDWLEKWTKEEGALIWNTFGPERVDMAEGALGHGVIMQGLMRYHRVTGSKRAWKLLVESAEYARKTVFTPEDFAVKLSSLRRNYLAPGESDFIIEPLAYLAERTGNKKYLEIAYKNLKLALVARDAVRGPGHPPTEEYRFWLPFLDYADRAGILRDLILC
;
A
#
# COMPACT_ATOMS: atom_id res chain seq x y z
N MET A 1 -21.01 -11.30 -27.36
CA MET A 1 -19.64 -10.99 -27.87
C MET A 1 -18.85 -12.29 -27.84
N LYS A 2 -18.12 -12.62 -28.91
CA LYS A 2 -17.25 -13.82 -29.00
C LYS A 2 -16.31 -13.91 -27.79
N ASP A 3 -15.93 -15.12 -27.41
CA ASP A 3 -14.94 -15.43 -26.38
C ASP A 3 -13.68 -14.55 -26.55
N LYS A 4 -13.24 -13.93 -25.45
CA LYS A 4 -12.07 -13.08 -25.37
C LYS A 4 -11.13 -13.64 -24.32
N VAL A 5 -9.84 -13.50 -24.57
CA VAL A 5 -8.80 -14.03 -23.69
C VAL A 5 -7.92 -12.89 -23.18
N VAL A 6 -7.67 -12.90 -21.87
CA VAL A 6 -6.64 -12.11 -21.21
C VAL A 6 -5.57 -13.07 -20.70
N GLU A 7 -4.35 -12.91 -21.18
CA GLU A 7 -3.19 -13.67 -20.73
C GLU A 7 -2.68 -13.11 -19.40
N ILE A 8 -2.53 -13.97 -18.40
CA ILE A 8 -1.94 -13.68 -17.09
C ILE A 8 -0.58 -14.37 -17.03
N ARG A 9 0.48 -13.63 -16.73
CA ARG A 9 1.82 -14.15 -16.49
C ARG A 9 2.04 -14.35 -15.00
N ILE A 10 2.64 -15.48 -14.66
CA ILE A 10 3.18 -15.76 -13.33
C ILE A 10 4.59 -16.26 -13.54
N ARG A 11 5.54 -15.69 -12.79
CA ARG A 11 6.93 -16.14 -12.80
C ARG A 11 7.38 -16.38 -11.37
N GLU A 12 8.03 -17.50 -11.15
CA GLU A 12 8.66 -17.81 -9.87
C GLU A 12 9.90 -16.91 -9.69
N PRO A 13 9.93 -16.02 -8.66
CA PRO A 13 10.95 -14.98 -8.57
C PRO A 13 12.27 -15.46 -7.96
N SER A 14 12.27 -16.55 -7.21
CA SER A 14 13.32 -16.83 -6.21
C SER A 14 14.20 -18.03 -6.50
N GLY A 15 13.90 -18.78 -7.57
CA GLY A 15 14.56 -20.05 -7.87
C GLY A 15 14.16 -21.20 -6.94
N VAL A 16 12.93 -21.21 -6.41
CA VAL A 16 12.43 -22.26 -5.50
C VAL A 16 11.15 -22.90 -6.04
N PRO A 17 10.94 -24.22 -5.84
CA PRO A 17 9.70 -24.86 -6.25
C PRO A 17 8.54 -24.36 -5.39
N ARG A 18 7.35 -24.27 -5.99
CA ARG A 18 6.11 -23.91 -5.28
C ARG A 18 5.01 -24.85 -5.72
N SER A 19 4.32 -25.47 -4.76
CA SER A 19 3.25 -26.44 -5.02
C SER A 19 1.90 -25.90 -4.59
N ASN A 20 0.93 -25.90 -5.50
CA ASN A 20 -0.44 -25.40 -5.30
C ASN A 20 -0.47 -24.02 -4.60
N TYR A 21 0.51 -23.17 -4.90
CA TYR A 21 0.74 -21.94 -4.16
C TYR A 21 -0.40 -20.96 -4.41
N PRO A 22 -1.00 -20.37 -3.37
CA PRO A 22 -2.08 -19.40 -3.53
C PRO A 22 -1.61 -18.13 -4.23
N VAL A 23 -2.38 -17.70 -5.23
CA VAL A 23 -2.16 -16.46 -5.97
C VAL A 23 -3.45 -15.67 -5.98
N THR A 24 -3.36 -14.40 -5.57
CA THR A 24 -4.45 -13.43 -5.65
C THR A 24 -4.03 -12.32 -6.61
N CYS A 25 -4.90 -11.96 -7.56
CA CYS A 25 -4.68 -10.79 -8.41
C CYS A 25 -5.97 -10.15 -8.87
N GLY A 26 -5.97 -8.84 -9.04
CA GLY A 26 -7.10 -8.09 -9.58
C GLY A 26 -6.90 -7.68 -11.03
N ILE A 27 -7.92 -7.86 -11.85
CA ILE A 27 -7.91 -7.48 -13.26
C ILE A 27 -9.16 -6.64 -13.58
N PRO A 28 -9.00 -5.48 -14.23
CA PRO A 28 -10.11 -4.67 -14.66
C PRO A 28 -10.65 -5.11 -16.02
N PHE A 29 -11.92 -4.81 -16.28
CA PHE A 29 -12.59 -5.09 -17.54
C PHE A 29 -13.18 -3.79 -18.13
N PRO A 30 -13.13 -3.60 -19.46
CA PRO A 30 -13.75 -2.43 -20.06
C PRO A 30 -15.27 -2.41 -19.87
N GLN A 31 -15.82 -1.20 -19.77
CA GLN A 31 -17.26 -0.98 -19.58
C GLN A 31 -18.09 -1.74 -20.62
N GLY A 32 -19.13 -2.44 -20.15
CA GLY A 32 -20.05 -3.22 -20.96
C GLY A 32 -19.52 -4.57 -21.44
N GLN A 33 -18.26 -4.94 -21.16
CA GLN A 33 -17.67 -6.18 -21.70
C GLN A 33 -17.90 -7.42 -20.85
N LEU A 34 -17.99 -7.28 -19.53
CA LEU A 34 -18.24 -8.38 -18.61
C LEU A 34 -19.44 -8.05 -17.73
N ARG A 35 -20.54 -8.79 -17.90
CA ARG A 35 -21.78 -8.55 -17.14
C ARG A 35 -21.72 -9.11 -15.72
N ASP A 36 -21.17 -10.30 -15.58
CA ASP A 36 -21.15 -11.04 -14.33
C ASP A 36 -19.91 -11.93 -14.22
N THR A 37 -19.49 -12.23 -12.99
CA THR A 37 -18.27 -12.99 -12.69
C THR A 37 -18.39 -14.47 -13.02
N GLU A 38 -19.59 -15.04 -13.21
CA GLU A 38 -19.76 -16.42 -13.68
C GLU A 38 -19.29 -16.61 -15.13
N GLY A 39 -19.12 -15.52 -15.88
CA GLY A 39 -18.60 -15.52 -17.24
C GLY A 39 -17.08 -15.55 -17.36
N LEU A 40 -16.36 -16.03 -16.34
CA LEU A 40 -14.89 -16.04 -16.27
C LEU A 40 -14.37 -17.45 -16.10
N ARG A 41 -13.38 -17.88 -16.89
CA ARG A 41 -12.72 -19.19 -16.74
C ARG A 41 -11.21 -19.04 -16.92
N LEU A 42 -10.43 -19.68 -16.04
CA LEU A 42 -8.96 -19.65 -16.09
C LEU A 42 -8.42 -20.99 -16.57
N GLU A 43 -7.52 -20.98 -17.54
CA GLU A 43 -6.90 -22.19 -18.08
C GLU A 43 -5.38 -22.06 -18.18
N LEU A 44 -4.68 -23.19 -18.07
CA LEU A 44 -3.32 -23.31 -18.58
C LEU A 44 -3.32 -23.24 -20.11
N LYS A 45 -2.17 -22.90 -20.71
CA LYS A 45 -1.98 -22.98 -22.17
C LYS A 45 -2.24 -24.37 -22.77
N SER A 46 -2.20 -25.43 -21.95
CA SER A 46 -2.57 -26.79 -22.34
C SER A 46 -4.09 -26.99 -22.53
N GLY A 47 -4.93 -26.04 -22.12
CA GLY A 47 -6.39 -26.14 -22.09
C GLY A 47 -6.95 -26.76 -20.80
N GLN A 48 -6.08 -27.07 -19.82
CA GLN A 48 -6.52 -27.52 -18.51
C GLN A 48 -7.07 -26.34 -17.69
N GLU A 49 -8.32 -26.46 -17.24
CA GLU A 49 -8.95 -25.47 -16.36
C GLU A 49 -8.32 -25.46 -14.97
N ILE A 50 -8.10 -24.27 -14.43
CA ILE A 50 -7.63 -24.02 -13.07
C ILE A 50 -8.85 -23.58 -12.23
N PRO A 51 -9.10 -24.20 -11.07
CA PRO A 51 -10.14 -23.75 -10.14
C PRO A 51 -9.97 -22.27 -9.80
N LEU A 52 -11.07 -21.52 -9.90
CA LEU A 52 -11.05 -20.07 -9.83
C LEU A 52 -12.16 -19.52 -8.93
N GLN A 53 -11.77 -18.95 -7.81
CA GLN A 53 -12.63 -18.11 -6.97
C GLN A 53 -12.55 -16.67 -7.47
N VAL A 54 -13.70 -16.02 -7.62
CA VAL A 54 -13.79 -14.66 -8.17
C VAL A 54 -14.70 -13.79 -7.31
N VAL A 55 -14.22 -12.58 -6.98
CA VAL A 55 -15.02 -11.56 -6.28
C VAL A 55 -15.07 -10.30 -7.13
N LYS A 56 -16.27 -9.79 -7.43
CA LYS A 56 -16.44 -8.47 -8.05
C LYS A 56 -16.13 -7.38 -7.03
N THR A 57 -15.10 -6.57 -7.27
CA THR A 57 -14.65 -5.52 -6.33
C THR A 57 -15.11 -4.12 -6.72
N ALA A 58 -15.47 -3.88 -7.98
CA ALA A 58 -16.12 -2.64 -8.42
C ALA A 58 -16.97 -2.85 -9.68
N SER A 59 -17.93 -1.94 -9.90
CA SER A 59 -18.81 -1.96 -11.07
C SER A 59 -18.76 -0.63 -11.84
N TRP A 60 -18.97 -0.69 -13.15
CA TRP A 60 -19.21 0.48 -13.98
C TRP A 60 -20.63 1.04 -13.77
N PRO A 61 -20.93 2.27 -14.24
CA PRO A 61 -22.27 2.84 -14.16
C PRO A 61 -23.37 1.96 -14.79
N ASP A 62 -23.05 1.23 -15.86
CA ASP A 62 -23.95 0.29 -16.54
C ASP A 62 -24.08 -1.08 -15.85
N LYS A 63 -23.55 -1.19 -14.61
CA LYS A 63 -23.49 -2.37 -13.76
C LYS A 63 -22.61 -3.51 -14.26
N SER A 64 -21.91 -3.34 -15.38
CA SER A 64 -20.87 -4.29 -15.80
C SER A 64 -19.72 -4.30 -14.80
N VAL A 65 -19.02 -5.44 -14.73
CA VAL A 65 -17.85 -5.63 -13.87
C VAL A 65 -16.77 -4.65 -14.28
N LYS A 66 -16.31 -3.81 -13.35
CA LYS A 66 -15.16 -2.92 -13.55
C LYS A 66 -13.88 -3.58 -13.08
N TRP A 67 -13.91 -4.18 -11.90
CA TRP A 67 -12.80 -4.93 -11.31
C TRP A 67 -13.31 -6.26 -10.77
N ALA A 68 -12.52 -7.31 -10.99
CA ALA A 68 -12.68 -8.59 -10.34
C ALA A 68 -11.35 -9.03 -9.72
N LEU A 69 -11.44 -9.59 -8.53
CA LEU A 69 -10.36 -10.25 -7.81
C LEU A 69 -10.41 -11.75 -8.10
N PHE A 70 -9.26 -12.32 -8.42
CA PHE A 70 -9.09 -13.72 -8.77
C PHE A 70 -8.23 -14.41 -7.72
N ASP A 71 -8.73 -15.48 -7.15
CA ASP A 71 -8.03 -16.36 -6.23
C ASP A 71 -7.94 -17.75 -6.87
N PHE A 72 -6.71 -18.24 -7.02
CA PHE A 72 -6.41 -19.56 -7.57
C PHE A 72 -5.11 -20.11 -6.98
N GLN A 73 -4.83 -21.38 -7.25
CA GLN A 73 -3.62 -22.06 -6.82
C GLN A 73 -2.86 -22.59 -8.02
N ILE A 74 -1.52 -22.48 -8.00
CA ILE A 74 -0.68 -22.94 -9.10
C ILE A 74 0.64 -23.51 -8.59
N SER A 75 1.08 -24.60 -9.21
CA SER A 75 2.43 -25.14 -9.01
C SER A 75 3.38 -24.59 -10.05
N VAL A 76 4.58 -24.19 -9.66
CA VAL A 76 5.65 -23.73 -10.55
C VAL A 76 7.00 -24.27 -10.08
N GLU A 77 7.84 -24.62 -11.04
CA GLU A 77 9.23 -25.00 -10.81
C GLU A 77 10.12 -23.77 -10.60
N PRO A 78 11.34 -23.93 -10.03
CA PRO A 78 12.30 -22.84 -9.87
C PRO A 78 12.48 -22.00 -11.14
N THR A 79 12.30 -20.67 -11.01
CA THR A 79 12.41 -19.69 -12.12
C THR A 79 11.42 -19.86 -13.28
N GLU A 80 10.50 -20.82 -13.21
CA GLU A 80 9.53 -21.10 -14.27
C GLU A 80 8.60 -19.91 -14.49
N GLU A 81 8.26 -19.65 -15.76
CA GLU A 81 7.21 -18.73 -16.15
C GLU A 81 6.04 -19.49 -16.76
N LYS A 82 4.83 -19.24 -16.25
CA LYS A 82 3.57 -19.74 -16.81
C LYS A 82 2.72 -18.59 -17.33
N ILE A 83 2.08 -18.83 -18.46
CA ILE A 83 1.02 -17.97 -19.00
C ILE A 83 -0.30 -18.72 -18.87
N LEU A 84 -1.27 -18.06 -18.25
CA LEU A 84 -2.64 -18.55 -18.05
C LEU A 84 -3.59 -17.75 -18.95
N ASN A 85 -4.60 -18.41 -19.48
CA ASN A 85 -5.63 -17.80 -20.31
C ASN A 85 -6.88 -17.56 -19.45
N LEU A 86 -7.21 -16.30 -19.20
CA LEU A 86 -8.47 -15.90 -18.60
C LEU A 86 -9.48 -15.63 -19.72
N HIS A 87 -10.36 -16.59 -19.93
CA HIS A 87 -11.48 -16.49 -20.87
C HIS A 87 -12.61 -15.69 -20.25
N PHE A 88 -13.25 -14.84 -21.06
CA PHE A 88 -14.49 -14.17 -20.69
C PHE A 88 -15.33 -13.83 -21.92
N GLY A 89 -16.65 -13.79 -21.75
CA GLY A 89 -17.59 -13.44 -22.81
C GLY A 89 -18.75 -14.40 -22.93
N GLU A 90 -19.38 -14.43 -24.11
CA GLU A 90 -20.55 -15.26 -24.38
C GLU A 90 -20.17 -16.74 -24.46
N GLY A 91 -20.90 -17.60 -23.75
CA GLY A 91 -20.63 -19.04 -23.70
C GLY A 91 -19.49 -19.45 -22.75
N VAL A 92 -18.70 -18.52 -22.21
CA VAL A 92 -17.67 -18.83 -21.22
C VAL A 92 -18.32 -19.12 -19.87
N ARG A 93 -18.06 -20.31 -19.33
CA ARG A 93 -18.48 -20.74 -17.99
C ARG A 93 -17.38 -21.61 -17.41
N ARG A 94 -17.17 -21.51 -16.09
CA ARG A 94 -16.32 -22.44 -15.34
C ARG A 94 -16.92 -23.83 -15.38
N GLN A 95 -16.09 -24.85 -15.50
CA GLN A 95 -16.51 -26.20 -15.10
C GLN A 95 -16.70 -26.17 -13.57
N GLY A 96 -17.76 -26.82 -13.07
CA GLY A 96 -18.21 -26.66 -11.69
C GLY A 96 -17.11 -26.82 -10.63
N LEU A 97 -17.31 -26.21 -9.47
CA LEU A 97 -16.35 -26.22 -8.37
C LEU A 97 -15.98 -27.66 -7.96
N LEU A 98 -14.69 -27.96 -7.94
CA LEU A 98 -14.16 -29.19 -7.34
C LEU A 98 -14.53 -29.23 -5.85
N PRO A 99 -14.68 -30.42 -5.24
CA PRO A 99 -14.77 -30.55 -3.79
C PRO A 99 -13.57 -29.85 -3.13
N SER A 100 -13.84 -28.83 -2.33
CA SER A 100 -12.78 -28.13 -1.59
C SER A 100 -12.65 -28.71 -0.18
N PRO A 101 -11.43 -28.94 0.33
CA PRO A 101 -11.22 -29.22 1.74
C PRO A 101 -11.49 -27.98 2.64
N LEU A 102 -11.53 -26.78 2.06
CA LEU A 102 -11.74 -25.54 2.79
C LEU A 102 -13.22 -25.37 3.17
N SER A 103 -13.48 -25.28 4.47
CA SER A 103 -14.83 -25.06 5.00
C SER A 103 -14.80 -24.19 6.26
N VAL A 104 -15.90 -23.46 6.46
CA VAL A 104 -16.15 -22.67 7.66
C VAL A 104 -17.45 -23.16 8.28
N LYS A 105 -17.42 -23.43 9.58
CA LYS A 105 -18.60 -23.74 10.38
C LYS A 105 -18.73 -22.69 11.48
N GLU A 106 -19.80 -21.92 11.39
CA GLU A 106 -20.22 -21.02 12.46
C GLU A 106 -20.96 -21.84 13.52
N THR A 107 -20.61 -21.63 14.78
CA THR A 107 -21.33 -22.15 15.95
C THR A 107 -21.93 -20.96 16.71
N GLU A 108 -22.68 -21.20 17.80
CA GLU A 108 -23.24 -20.10 18.60
C GLU A 108 -22.17 -19.15 19.16
N ASP A 109 -20.96 -19.65 19.38
CA ASP A 109 -19.91 -18.96 20.15
C ASP A 109 -18.57 -18.80 19.40
N SER A 110 -18.37 -19.48 18.27
CA SER A 110 -17.07 -19.52 17.59
C SER A 110 -17.15 -19.82 16.10
N MET A 111 -16.10 -19.44 15.38
CA MET A 111 -15.88 -19.78 13.97
C MET A 111 -14.81 -20.87 13.87
N CYS A 112 -15.19 -22.02 13.33
CA CYS A 112 -14.30 -23.14 13.07
C CYS A 112 -13.95 -23.20 11.58
N VAL A 113 -12.67 -23.12 11.24
CA VAL A 113 -12.17 -23.20 9.86
C VAL A 113 -11.37 -24.48 9.70
N ASN A 114 -11.62 -25.19 8.60
CA ASN A 114 -10.84 -26.36 8.17
C ASN A 114 -10.25 -26.06 6.80
N SER A 115 -8.93 -26.09 6.64
CA SER A 115 -8.25 -25.93 5.34
C SER A 115 -7.93 -27.25 4.65
N GLY A 116 -8.15 -28.40 5.31
CA GLY A 116 -7.61 -29.70 4.97
C GLY A 116 -6.63 -30.14 6.07
N PRO A 117 -5.33 -29.81 5.97
CA PRO A 117 -4.34 -30.18 6.98
C PRO A 117 -4.50 -29.41 8.31
N LEU A 118 -5.09 -28.20 8.29
CA LEU A 118 -5.26 -27.37 9.48
C LEU A 118 -6.72 -27.21 9.86
N THR A 119 -7.01 -27.28 11.15
CA THR A 119 -8.30 -26.87 11.72
C THR A 119 -8.07 -25.89 12.86
N PHE A 120 -8.78 -24.78 12.86
CA PHE A 120 -8.66 -23.79 13.93
C PHE A 120 -10.00 -23.19 14.32
N GLU A 121 -10.06 -22.71 15.54
CA GLU A 121 -11.22 -22.09 16.16
C GLU A 121 -10.85 -20.67 16.60
N VAL A 122 -11.74 -19.73 16.29
CA VAL A 122 -11.65 -18.33 16.72
C VAL A 122 -12.96 -17.95 17.40
N LYS A 123 -12.87 -17.30 18.56
CA LYS A 123 -14.02 -16.95 19.39
C LYS A 123 -13.96 -15.47 19.79
N ALA A 124 -15.09 -14.78 19.70
CA ALA A 124 -15.26 -13.46 20.29
C ALA A 124 -15.13 -13.55 21.81
N GLY A 125 -14.41 -12.63 22.43
CA GLY A 125 -14.05 -12.72 23.84
C GLY A 125 -12.99 -13.79 24.17
N GLY A 126 -12.48 -14.52 23.18
CA GLY A 126 -11.44 -15.55 23.31
C GLY A 126 -10.01 -14.99 23.14
N PRO A 127 -8.97 -15.84 23.29
CA PRO A 127 -7.61 -15.46 22.95
C PRO A 127 -7.46 -15.39 21.43
N HIS A 128 -6.89 -14.30 20.92
CA HIS A 128 -6.62 -14.13 19.49
C HIS A 128 -5.13 -14.29 19.17
N PRO A 129 -4.76 -14.87 18.01
CA PRO A 129 -5.63 -15.26 16.88
C PRO A 129 -6.43 -16.55 17.03
N PHE A 130 -6.07 -17.45 17.93
CA PHE A 130 -6.67 -18.78 17.99
C PHE A 130 -7.11 -19.14 19.40
N GLN A 131 -8.36 -19.59 19.53
CA GLN A 131 -8.80 -20.37 20.68
C GLN A 131 -8.16 -21.77 20.63
N LYS A 132 -8.15 -22.38 19.44
CA LYS A 132 -7.59 -23.71 19.21
C LYS A 132 -7.01 -23.80 17.81
N LEU A 133 -5.91 -24.53 17.65
CA LEU A 133 -5.29 -24.81 16.37
C LEU A 133 -4.79 -26.26 16.38
N ASN A 134 -5.20 -27.04 15.39
CA ASN A 134 -4.79 -28.42 15.19
C ASN A 134 -4.18 -28.59 13.79
N CYS A 135 -3.22 -29.49 13.70
CA CYS A 135 -2.62 -29.98 12.47
C CYS A 135 -2.84 -31.50 12.39
N ASP A 136 -3.45 -31.97 11.31
CA ASP A 136 -3.83 -33.39 11.10
C ASP A 136 -4.52 -34.01 12.34
N GLY A 137 -5.52 -33.29 12.86
CA GLY A 137 -6.30 -33.71 14.03
C GLY A 137 -5.57 -33.65 15.38
N THR A 138 -4.29 -33.27 15.41
CA THR A 138 -3.47 -33.18 16.62
C THR A 138 -3.38 -31.72 17.08
N LEU A 139 -3.56 -31.48 18.38
CA LEU A 139 -3.42 -30.14 18.95
C LEU A 139 -2.00 -29.59 18.74
N ALA A 140 -1.88 -28.44 18.10
CA ALA A 140 -0.61 -27.81 17.80
C ALA A 140 -0.12 -26.85 18.90
N LEU A 141 -1.05 -26.17 19.57
CA LEU A 141 -0.76 -25.13 20.55
C LEU A 141 -1.19 -25.56 21.96
N ARG A 142 -0.32 -25.34 22.96
CA ARG A 142 -0.71 -25.45 24.38
C ARG A 142 -1.79 -24.41 24.68
N GLN A 143 -2.73 -24.80 25.52
CA GLN A 143 -3.91 -23.99 25.84
C GLN A 143 -3.65 -23.10 27.07
N GLY A 144 -4.36 -21.98 27.15
CA GLY A 144 -4.29 -21.06 28.31
C GLY A 144 -3.07 -20.14 28.35
N LEU A 145 -2.20 -20.19 27.33
CA LEU A 145 -1.07 -19.27 27.20
C LEU A 145 -1.41 -18.17 26.17
N PRO A 146 -1.03 -16.90 26.42
CA PRO A 146 -1.32 -15.81 25.50
C PRO A 146 -0.50 -15.92 24.23
N LEU A 147 -1.14 -15.70 23.08
CA LEU A 147 -0.49 -15.73 21.76
C LEU A 147 0.04 -14.37 21.32
N LEU A 148 -0.61 -13.29 21.78
CA LEU A 148 -0.25 -11.92 21.47
C LEU A 148 -0.14 -11.16 22.79
N THR A 149 1.02 -10.58 23.04
CA THR A 149 1.30 -9.85 24.28
C THR A 149 1.94 -8.50 24.00
N LEU A 150 1.68 -7.55 24.90
CA LEU A 150 2.22 -6.21 24.87
C LEU A 150 2.63 -5.79 26.28
N ARG A 151 3.78 -5.13 26.43
CA ARG A 151 4.19 -4.51 27.70
C ARG A 151 4.30 -3.00 27.58
N SER A 152 3.75 -2.31 28.57
CA SER A 152 3.86 -0.86 28.72
C SER A 152 3.76 -0.49 30.20
N GLY A 153 4.59 0.45 30.66
CA GLY A 153 4.61 0.91 32.06
C GLY A 153 4.80 -0.23 33.08
N GLY A 154 5.56 -1.26 32.72
CA GLY A 154 5.78 -2.46 33.55
C GLY A 154 4.59 -3.44 33.63
N ARG A 155 3.47 -3.16 32.96
CA ARG A 155 2.29 -4.03 32.92
C ARG A 155 2.31 -4.92 31.68
N LEU A 156 1.79 -6.14 31.81
CA LEU A 156 1.56 -7.08 30.71
C LEU A 156 0.09 -7.00 30.28
N TYR A 157 -0.13 -6.85 28.99
CA TYR A 157 -1.44 -6.90 28.35
C TYR A 157 -1.45 -8.04 27.33
N THR A 158 -2.61 -8.65 27.13
CA THR A 158 -2.82 -9.82 26.25
C THR A 158 -4.00 -9.60 25.32
N ALA A 159 -3.98 -10.18 24.12
CA ALA A 159 -5.09 -10.12 23.17
C ALA A 159 -6.23 -11.08 23.56
N TYR A 160 -6.83 -10.83 24.73
CA TYR A 160 -7.90 -11.63 25.31
C TYR A 160 -9.05 -10.72 25.79
N ASP A 161 -9.39 -9.73 24.96
CA ASP A 161 -10.47 -8.78 25.24
C ASP A 161 -11.83 -9.47 25.22
N PRO A 162 -12.59 -9.48 26.34
CA PRO A 162 -13.94 -10.04 26.40
C PRO A 162 -14.91 -9.41 25.39
N ASP A 163 -14.66 -8.17 24.98
CA ASP A 163 -15.49 -7.43 24.01
C ASP A 163 -14.97 -7.52 22.57
N SER A 164 -13.97 -8.38 22.32
CA SER A 164 -13.43 -8.56 20.98
C SER A 164 -14.46 -9.14 20.01
N THR A 165 -14.32 -8.79 18.74
CA THR A 165 -15.21 -9.23 17.66
C THR A 165 -14.49 -10.17 16.71
N VAL A 166 -15.26 -11.03 16.03
CA VAL A 166 -14.78 -11.92 14.96
C VAL A 166 -15.73 -11.82 13.79
N VAL A 167 -15.20 -11.52 12.61
CA VAL A 167 -15.95 -11.31 11.37
C VAL A 167 -15.37 -12.19 10.26
N LEU A 168 -16.23 -12.91 9.56
CA LEU A 168 -15.88 -13.59 8.31
C LEU A 168 -15.85 -12.55 7.18
N GLU A 169 -14.64 -12.13 6.78
CA GLU A 169 -14.47 -11.14 5.72
C GLU A 169 -14.64 -11.78 4.34
N ASP A 170 -13.98 -12.90 4.06
CA ASP A 170 -14.03 -13.61 2.78
C ASP A 170 -14.24 -15.10 3.01
N CYS A 171 -15.08 -15.72 2.18
CA CYS A 171 -15.42 -17.13 2.27
C CYS A 171 -15.67 -17.69 0.87
N GLY A 172 -14.69 -18.46 0.39
CA GLY A 172 -14.87 -19.22 -0.84
C GLY A 172 -14.11 -20.54 -0.82
N PRO A 173 -14.19 -21.31 -1.91
CA PRO A 173 -13.63 -22.66 -1.97
C PRO A 173 -12.11 -22.70 -1.96
N LEU A 174 -11.40 -21.58 -2.19
CA LEU A 174 -9.93 -21.55 -2.26
C LEU A 174 -9.29 -20.71 -1.16
N ARG A 175 -10.02 -19.71 -0.64
CA ARG A 175 -9.55 -18.82 0.41
C ARG A 175 -10.66 -18.42 1.37
N VAL A 176 -10.33 -18.37 2.65
CA VAL A 176 -11.13 -17.82 3.73
C VAL A 176 -10.30 -16.77 4.47
N VAL A 177 -10.95 -15.67 4.88
CA VAL A 177 -10.34 -14.62 5.70
C VAL A 177 -11.24 -14.32 6.89
N LEU A 178 -10.72 -14.51 8.10
CA LEU A 178 -11.32 -14.04 9.35
C LEU A 178 -10.62 -12.75 9.81
N LYS A 179 -11.38 -11.80 10.33
CA LYS A 179 -10.89 -10.59 11.00
C LYS A 179 -11.31 -10.62 12.46
N CYS A 180 -10.34 -10.43 13.35
CA CYS A 180 -10.56 -10.28 14.78
C CYS A 180 -10.16 -8.88 15.21
N GLU A 181 -10.97 -8.21 16.02
CA GLU A 181 -10.67 -6.86 16.53
C GLU A 181 -10.93 -6.78 18.03
N GLY A 182 -10.01 -6.17 18.78
CA GLY A 182 -10.14 -5.98 20.23
C GLY A 182 -9.08 -5.02 20.77
N GLN A 183 -8.95 -4.96 22.09
CA GLN A 183 -7.88 -4.25 22.79
C GLN A 183 -6.96 -5.20 23.56
N TYR A 184 -5.72 -4.82 23.85
CA TYR A 184 -4.94 -5.62 24.78
C TYR A 184 -5.44 -5.39 26.21
N VAL A 185 -5.56 -6.46 27.00
CA VAL A 185 -6.10 -6.41 28.36
C VAL A 185 -5.15 -7.01 29.38
N THR A 186 -5.07 -6.39 30.57
CA THR A 186 -4.40 -6.98 31.73
C THR A 186 -5.27 -8.06 32.37
N GLU A 187 -4.68 -8.87 33.26
CA GLU A 187 -5.42 -9.83 34.09
C GLU A 187 -6.51 -9.15 34.94
N GLY A 188 -6.28 -7.90 35.35
CA GLY A 188 -7.26 -7.07 36.07
C GLY A 188 -8.32 -6.40 35.18
N GLY A 189 -8.35 -6.69 33.88
CA GLY A 189 -9.34 -6.17 32.93
C GLY A 189 -9.09 -4.75 32.42
N SER A 190 -7.93 -4.15 32.71
CA SER A 190 -7.56 -2.84 32.14
C SER A 190 -7.22 -2.98 30.67
N LYS A 191 -7.84 -2.17 29.81
CA LYS A 191 -7.61 -2.18 28.36
C LYS A 191 -6.54 -1.17 27.96
N PHE A 192 -5.77 -1.48 26.91
CA PHE A 192 -4.75 -0.61 26.34
C PHE A 192 -4.41 -1.04 24.92
N LEU A 193 -4.42 -0.09 23.98
CA LEU A 193 -4.14 -0.25 22.55
C LEU A 193 -5.05 -1.25 21.82
N ASN A 194 -5.40 -0.90 20.58
CA ASN A 194 -6.23 -1.76 19.74
C ASN A 194 -5.36 -2.71 18.92
N TYR A 195 -5.87 -3.91 18.69
CA TYR A 195 -5.34 -4.82 17.68
C TYR A 195 -6.40 -5.19 16.65
N ILE A 196 -5.93 -5.48 15.44
CA ILE A 196 -6.69 -6.12 14.37
C ILE A 196 -5.87 -7.32 13.91
N VAL A 197 -6.45 -8.51 13.89
CA VAL A 197 -5.79 -9.71 13.37
C VAL A 197 -6.59 -10.29 12.22
N ARG A 198 -5.98 -10.40 11.04
CA ARG A 198 -6.58 -11.11 9.91
C ARG A 198 -5.89 -12.45 9.67
N ILE A 199 -6.69 -13.51 9.60
CA ILE A 199 -6.23 -14.88 9.42
C ILE A 199 -6.67 -15.36 8.05
N TYR A 200 -5.70 -15.61 7.16
CA TYR A 200 -5.92 -16.12 5.82
C TYR A 200 -5.63 -17.61 5.80
N ALA A 201 -6.64 -18.40 5.43
CA ALA A 201 -6.55 -19.84 5.23
C ALA A 201 -6.81 -20.18 3.75
N TYR A 202 -6.06 -21.15 3.23
CA TYR A 202 -6.11 -21.54 1.82
C TYR A 202 -6.38 -23.04 1.69
N ALA A 203 -7.16 -23.43 0.68
CA ALA A 203 -7.53 -24.82 0.48
C ALA A 203 -6.31 -25.74 0.31
N GLY A 204 -6.24 -26.81 1.10
CA GLY A 204 -5.18 -27.81 1.06
C GLY A 204 -3.82 -27.35 1.57
N GLN A 205 -3.67 -26.12 2.04
CA GLN A 205 -2.38 -25.57 2.46
C GLN A 205 -2.11 -25.79 3.95
N PRO A 206 -0.89 -26.22 4.34
CA PRO A 206 -0.50 -26.43 5.72
C PRO A 206 0.05 -25.16 6.38
N PHE A 207 -0.34 -23.97 5.88
CA PHE A 207 0.07 -22.70 6.46
C PHE A 207 -1.09 -21.72 6.58
N LEU A 208 -0.93 -20.76 7.50
CA LEU A 208 -1.81 -19.61 7.69
C LEU A 208 -1.01 -18.32 7.52
N ARG A 209 -1.56 -17.34 6.80
CA ARG A 209 -1.00 -15.97 6.79
C ARG A 209 -1.75 -15.13 7.81
N ILE A 210 -1.01 -14.43 8.67
CA ILE A 210 -1.53 -13.63 9.76
C ILE A 210 -1.09 -12.18 9.55
N TYR A 211 -2.05 -11.28 9.42
CA TYR A 211 -1.79 -9.84 9.47
C TYR A 211 -2.18 -9.35 10.86
N HIS A 212 -1.19 -8.97 11.66
CA HIS A 212 -1.40 -8.33 12.96
C HIS A 212 -1.19 -6.83 12.81
N THR A 213 -2.22 -6.04 13.10
CA THR A 213 -2.13 -4.58 13.14
C THR A 213 -2.28 -4.10 14.58
N LEU A 214 -1.31 -3.33 15.05
CA LEU A 214 -1.42 -2.50 16.24
C LEU A 214 -1.96 -1.11 15.87
N VAL A 215 -2.89 -0.55 16.66
CA VAL A 215 -3.41 0.82 16.45
C VAL A 215 -3.46 1.56 17.78
N ASN A 216 -2.88 2.76 17.84
CA ASN A 216 -3.03 3.63 19.00
C ASN A 216 -4.33 4.44 18.89
N ARG A 217 -5.29 4.16 19.79
CA ARG A 217 -6.52 4.94 19.98
C ARG A 217 -6.66 5.49 21.40
N GLU A 218 -5.56 5.51 22.14
CA GLU A 218 -5.57 6.00 23.51
C GLU A 218 -5.79 7.53 23.52
N PRO A 219 -6.49 8.08 24.52
CA PRO A 219 -6.79 9.51 24.61
C PRO A 219 -5.57 10.31 25.12
N THR A 220 -4.39 10.00 24.62
CA THR A 220 -3.12 10.70 24.89
C THR A 220 -2.37 10.89 23.58
N GLU A 221 -1.58 11.96 23.48
CA GLU A 221 -0.85 12.30 22.26
C GLU A 221 0.06 11.17 21.76
N LYS A 222 0.79 10.53 22.69
CA LYS A 222 1.60 9.34 22.43
C LYS A 222 1.53 8.38 23.61
N VAL A 223 1.91 7.14 23.34
CA VAL A 223 2.14 6.11 24.35
C VAL A 223 3.48 5.42 24.12
N GLU A 224 3.99 4.76 25.14
CA GLU A 224 5.21 3.97 25.06
C GLU A 224 4.92 2.48 25.10
N ILE A 225 5.61 1.71 24.26
CA ILE A 225 5.52 0.25 24.21
C ILE A 225 6.93 -0.29 24.42
N SER A 226 7.12 -1.03 25.51
CA SER A 226 8.42 -1.63 25.84
C SER A 226 8.61 -2.99 25.17
N GLU A 227 7.52 -3.72 24.89
CA GLU A 227 7.59 -5.04 24.27
C GLU A 227 6.29 -5.33 23.53
N LEU A 228 6.38 -5.96 22.36
CA LEU A 228 5.25 -6.51 21.60
C LEU A 228 5.68 -7.86 21.03
N SER A 229 4.95 -8.93 21.34
CA SER A 229 5.33 -10.27 20.90
C SER A 229 4.14 -11.10 20.39
N PHE A 230 4.47 -12.00 19.47
CA PHE A 230 3.63 -13.09 18.99
C PHE A 230 4.27 -14.41 19.43
N HIS A 231 3.62 -15.12 20.35
CA HIS A 231 4.10 -16.38 20.92
C HIS A 231 3.28 -17.56 20.40
N LEU A 232 3.97 -18.59 19.92
CA LEU A 232 3.41 -19.88 19.58
C LEU A 232 3.85 -20.90 20.63
N PRO A 233 3.01 -21.20 21.64
CA PRO A 233 3.31 -22.21 22.65
C PRO A 233 3.07 -23.60 22.05
N LEU A 234 4.12 -24.26 21.57
CA LEU A 234 3.98 -25.48 20.78
C LEU A 234 3.88 -26.75 21.64
N VAL A 235 3.06 -27.70 21.18
CA VAL A 235 3.07 -29.07 21.68
C VAL A 235 4.09 -29.87 20.88
N VAL A 236 5.32 -29.97 21.38
CA VAL A 236 6.42 -30.72 20.77
C VAL A 236 7.01 -31.75 21.73
N SER A 237 7.67 -32.78 21.19
CA SER A 237 8.42 -33.74 22.03
C SER A 237 9.64 -33.10 22.71
N ASN A 238 10.14 -33.73 23.79
CA ASN A 238 11.33 -33.27 24.54
C ASN A 238 12.63 -33.25 23.72
N ASN A 239 12.66 -33.83 22.52
CA ASN A 239 13.85 -33.89 21.65
C ASN A 239 13.76 -32.91 20.46
N ALA A 240 12.93 -31.86 20.58
CA ALA A 240 12.78 -30.86 19.54
C ALA A 240 14.12 -30.17 19.22
N THR A 241 14.32 -29.82 17.95
CA THR A 241 15.46 -29.06 17.47
C THR A 241 14.97 -27.72 16.93
N GLY A 242 15.60 -26.64 17.39
CA GLY A 242 15.35 -25.28 16.93
C GLY A 242 16.22 -24.90 15.75
N TYR A 243 15.63 -24.20 14.77
CA TYR A 243 16.31 -23.60 13.62
C TYR A 243 15.92 -22.13 13.49
N ALA A 244 16.89 -21.22 13.55
CA ALA A 244 16.69 -19.82 13.21
C ALA A 244 17.43 -19.46 11.92
N LEU A 245 16.73 -18.86 10.95
CA LEU A 245 17.30 -18.46 9.67
C LEU A 245 17.64 -16.97 9.67
N GLY A 246 18.92 -16.67 9.50
CA GLY A 246 19.46 -15.31 9.36
C GLY A 246 20.02 -15.04 7.98
N THR A 247 20.26 -13.74 7.72
CA THR A 247 20.93 -13.05 6.58
C THR A 247 20.90 -13.64 5.16
N ALA A 248 20.85 -12.73 4.19
CA ALA A 248 21.44 -12.89 2.87
C ALA A 248 22.37 -11.70 2.60
N ASP A 249 23.65 -11.77 2.97
CA ASP A 249 24.64 -10.81 2.47
C ASP A 249 24.98 -11.14 1.00
N HIS A 250 25.72 -10.28 0.29
CA HIS A 250 26.00 -10.46 -1.15
C HIS A 250 26.74 -11.78 -1.49
N TYR A 251 27.44 -12.39 -0.52
CA TYR A 251 28.31 -13.55 -0.74
C TYR A 251 27.82 -14.84 -0.07
N LYS A 252 27.02 -14.74 1.00
CA LYS A 252 26.46 -15.86 1.75
C LYS A 252 24.96 -15.63 1.92
N PRO A 253 24.13 -16.16 1.01
CA PRO A 253 22.73 -15.80 0.94
C PRO A 253 21.91 -16.36 2.11
N PHE A 254 22.38 -17.37 2.85
CA PHE A 254 21.59 -17.96 3.94
C PHE A 254 22.47 -18.47 5.07
N ARG A 255 22.07 -18.23 6.33
CA ARG A 255 22.68 -18.85 7.51
C ARG A 255 21.63 -19.53 8.38
N VAL A 256 21.95 -20.73 8.84
CA VAL A 256 21.09 -21.53 9.71
C VAL A 256 21.77 -21.67 11.05
N HIS A 257 21.11 -21.21 12.09
CA HIS A 257 21.53 -21.38 13.47
C HIS A 257 20.71 -22.50 14.08
N ARG A 258 21.39 -23.48 14.66
CA ARG A 258 20.78 -24.68 15.24
C ARG A 258 21.01 -24.70 16.74
N MET A 259 20.06 -25.25 17.47
CA MET A 259 20.09 -25.32 18.92
C MET A 259 19.21 -26.48 19.42
N LYS A 260 19.50 -26.98 20.61
CA LYS A 260 18.66 -27.96 21.31
C LYS A 260 17.82 -27.33 22.42
N ASP A 261 18.36 -26.33 23.11
CA ASP A 261 17.75 -25.80 24.34
C ASP A 261 17.11 -24.43 24.12
N GLU A 262 17.91 -23.36 24.01
CA GLU A 262 17.44 -22.00 23.71
C GLU A 262 18.30 -21.25 22.69
N LEU A 263 17.69 -20.37 21.87
CA LEU A 263 18.37 -19.43 20.97
C LEU A 263 17.50 -18.21 20.68
N SER A 264 18.13 -17.04 20.76
CA SER A 264 17.60 -15.78 20.24
C SER A 264 18.38 -15.31 19.02
N LEU A 265 17.66 -14.97 17.95
CA LEU A 265 18.17 -14.23 16.80
C LEU A 265 17.62 -12.80 16.89
N CYS A 266 18.50 -11.82 17.14
CA CYS A 266 18.14 -10.43 17.37
C CYS A 266 18.56 -9.56 16.17
N ILE A 267 17.68 -8.66 15.75
CA ILE A 267 17.86 -7.69 14.67
C ILE A 267 17.79 -6.30 15.30
N PRO A 268 18.93 -5.70 15.67
CA PRO A 268 18.95 -4.40 16.35
C PRO A 268 18.81 -3.22 15.38
N THR A 269 18.61 -2.03 15.94
CA THR A 269 18.73 -0.76 15.21
C THR A 269 19.98 0.00 15.67
N GLU A 270 20.48 0.91 14.84
CA GLU A 270 21.61 1.80 15.15
C GLU A 270 21.28 3.24 14.75
N GLU A 271 22.19 4.17 15.06
CA GLU A 271 22.05 5.57 14.66
C GLU A 271 22.07 5.68 13.12
N GLY A 272 21.14 6.47 12.57
CA GLY A 272 20.99 6.73 11.15
C GLY A 272 21.90 7.85 10.64
N PRO A 273 21.66 8.36 9.42
CA PRO A 273 22.51 9.40 8.81
C PRO A 273 22.42 10.76 9.49
N THR A 274 21.37 11.00 10.28
CA THR A 274 21.17 12.21 11.08
C THR A 274 20.81 11.81 12.51
N PRO A 275 21.20 12.56 13.55
CA PRO A 275 21.03 12.15 14.95
C PRO A 275 19.58 11.82 15.37
N SER A 276 18.58 12.34 14.66
CA SER A 276 17.16 12.12 14.92
C SER A 276 16.57 10.90 14.19
N VAL A 277 17.33 10.23 13.34
CA VAL A 277 16.85 9.10 12.52
C VAL A 277 17.59 7.85 12.96
N ARG A 278 16.86 6.75 13.17
CA ARG A 278 17.45 5.42 13.40
C ARG A 278 17.34 4.58 12.13
N GLN A 279 18.14 3.52 12.06
CA GLN A 279 18.11 2.58 10.94
C GLN A 279 18.32 1.15 11.43
N ALA A 280 17.90 0.16 10.65
CA ALA A 280 18.28 -1.22 10.92
C ALA A 280 19.80 -1.36 10.92
N ALA A 281 20.34 -2.04 11.91
CA ALA A 281 21.78 -2.23 12.00
C ALA A 281 22.30 -3.07 10.82
N GLY A 282 23.50 -2.78 10.34
CA GLY A 282 24.19 -3.58 9.31
C GLY A 282 24.55 -5.02 9.72
N TYR A 283 23.98 -5.53 10.81
CA TYR A 283 24.27 -6.83 11.43
C TYR A 283 23.05 -7.39 12.17
N TYR A 284 23.10 -8.68 12.50
CA TYR A 284 22.19 -9.33 13.45
C TYR A 284 23.01 -10.12 14.47
N LEU A 285 22.39 -10.44 15.60
CA LEU A 285 23.02 -11.10 16.73
C LEU A 285 22.37 -12.48 16.95
N VAL A 286 23.15 -13.44 17.43
CA VAL A 286 22.67 -14.75 17.84
C VAL A 286 23.18 -15.05 19.24
N ARG A 287 22.25 -15.41 20.14
CA ARG A 287 22.49 -15.68 21.56
C ARG A 287 21.97 -17.08 21.89
N PRO A 288 22.84 -18.09 22.09
CA PRO A 288 22.44 -19.39 22.60
C PRO A 288 22.30 -19.39 24.13
N GLY A 289 21.32 -20.15 24.64
CA GLY A 289 21.13 -20.47 26.07
C GLY A 289 20.49 -19.37 26.94
N GLU A 290 19.90 -19.78 28.07
CA GLU A 290 19.22 -18.90 29.07
C GLU A 290 20.14 -17.81 29.66
N ASP A 291 21.46 -18.05 29.71
CA ASP A 291 22.42 -17.18 30.41
C ASP A 291 23.08 -16.12 29.51
N GLY A 292 22.84 -16.16 28.19
CA GLY A 292 23.29 -15.13 27.24
C GLY A 292 24.80 -14.88 27.19
N ARG A 293 25.62 -15.79 27.73
CA ARG A 293 27.06 -15.53 28.00
C ARG A 293 27.92 -15.48 26.74
N SER A 294 27.42 -15.96 25.60
CA SER A 294 28.09 -15.81 24.31
C SER A 294 27.15 -15.16 23.31
N GLU A 295 27.55 -14.05 22.70
CA GLU A 295 26.83 -13.42 21.61
C GLU A 295 27.69 -13.49 20.35
N SER A 296 27.10 -13.91 19.23
CA SER A 296 27.77 -13.91 17.92
C SER A 296 27.13 -12.88 17.00
N LYS A 297 27.96 -11.97 16.49
CA LYS A 297 27.56 -10.93 15.53
C LYS A 297 27.79 -11.39 14.09
N TYR A 298 26.79 -11.22 13.24
CA TYR A 298 26.82 -11.63 11.84
C TYR A 298 26.40 -10.47 10.93
N PRO A 299 26.91 -10.40 9.67
CA PRO A 299 26.51 -9.36 8.73
C PRO A 299 25.02 -9.44 8.38
N GLY A 300 24.36 -8.28 8.37
CA GLY A 300 22.96 -8.12 7.99
C GLY A 300 22.76 -8.17 6.47
N PRO A 301 21.51 -8.19 6.00
CA PRO A 301 21.18 -8.11 4.58
C PRO A 301 21.56 -6.75 3.96
N GLN A 302 21.53 -6.69 2.64
CA GLN A 302 21.40 -5.43 1.89
C GLN A 302 19.95 -5.26 1.44
N TRP A 303 19.57 -4.05 1.00
CA TRP A 303 18.20 -3.76 0.59
C TRP A 303 17.62 -4.77 -0.44
N HIS A 304 18.47 -5.23 -1.37
CA HIS A 304 18.06 -6.16 -2.43
C HIS A 304 18.12 -7.65 -2.03
N SER A 305 18.58 -7.98 -0.82
CA SER A 305 18.74 -9.37 -0.38
C SER A 305 17.91 -9.58 0.88
N PRO A 306 16.79 -10.30 0.83
CA PRO A 306 15.92 -10.41 1.98
C PRO A 306 16.58 -11.19 3.12
N MET A 307 16.46 -10.67 4.33
CA MET A 307 16.66 -11.51 5.51
C MET A 307 15.48 -12.48 5.62
N LEU A 308 15.79 -13.79 5.67
CA LEU A 308 14.75 -14.82 5.76
C LEU A 308 13.87 -14.67 7.00
N GLY A 309 14.48 -14.39 8.17
CA GLY A 309 13.83 -14.19 9.46
C GLY A 309 12.69 -15.16 9.70
N SER A 310 13.09 -16.40 9.97
CA SER A 310 12.18 -17.47 10.34
C SER A 310 12.74 -18.27 11.50
N ALA A 311 11.86 -18.77 12.34
CA ALA A 311 12.18 -19.66 13.44
C ALA A 311 11.35 -20.94 13.30
N THR A 312 12.00 -22.09 13.42
CA THR A 312 11.37 -23.40 13.31
C THR A 312 11.67 -24.23 14.54
N LEU A 313 10.64 -24.87 15.08
CA LEU A 313 10.80 -25.92 16.07
C LEU A 313 10.29 -27.22 15.45
N ALA A 314 11.16 -28.24 15.38
CA ALA A 314 10.82 -29.54 14.81
C ALA A 314 11.16 -30.66 15.77
N ASP A 315 10.21 -31.56 16.01
CA ASP A 315 10.49 -32.85 16.61
C ASP A 315 10.76 -33.90 15.52
N GLY A 316 11.08 -35.14 15.91
CA GLY A 316 11.49 -36.19 14.98
C GLY A 316 10.48 -36.48 13.85
N ASP A 317 9.22 -36.08 14.05
CA ASP A 317 8.10 -36.42 13.17
C ASP A 317 7.45 -35.21 12.50
N ARG A 318 7.45 -34.02 13.13
CA ARG A 318 6.77 -32.81 12.65
C ARG A 318 7.55 -31.54 12.95
N GLY A 319 7.11 -30.41 12.40
CA GLY A 319 7.66 -29.11 12.80
C GLY A 319 6.71 -27.95 12.56
N VAL A 320 7.00 -26.81 13.18
CA VAL A 320 6.29 -25.56 12.97
C VAL A 320 7.29 -24.46 12.70
N THR A 321 7.08 -23.69 11.64
CA THR A 321 7.86 -22.50 11.32
C THR A 321 7.01 -21.25 11.47
N LEU A 322 7.54 -20.26 12.18
CA LEU A 322 7.03 -18.89 12.22
C LEU A 322 7.96 -17.98 11.43
N MET A 323 7.40 -17.23 10.47
CA MET A 323 8.13 -16.30 9.61
C MET A 323 7.55 -14.89 9.72
N LEU A 324 8.40 -13.88 9.57
CA LEU A 324 7.99 -12.47 9.48
C LEU A 324 8.43 -11.87 8.15
N ARG A 325 7.52 -11.19 7.46
CA ARG A 325 7.79 -10.44 6.22
C ARG A 325 8.70 -9.23 6.51
N TYR A 326 9.78 -9.07 5.75
CA TYR A 326 10.74 -7.94 5.89
C TYR A 326 11.25 -7.68 7.33
N PRO A 327 11.82 -8.69 8.00
CA PRO A 327 12.18 -8.61 9.42
C PRO A 327 13.28 -7.58 9.67
N TRP A 328 14.29 -7.52 8.79
CA TRP A 328 15.37 -6.53 8.89
C TRP A 328 14.90 -5.11 8.59
N HIS A 329 14.12 -4.91 7.53
CA HIS A 329 13.64 -3.58 7.19
C HIS A 329 12.66 -3.02 8.22
N ASN A 330 12.05 -3.85 9.06
CA ASN A 330 11.20 -3.42 10.16
C ASN A 330 11.91 -3.54 11.52
N ALA A 331 13.24 -3.47 11.58
CA ALA A 331 13.98 -3.55 12.84
C ALA A 331 13.45 -2.53 13.89
N PRO A 332 13.50 -2.83 15.19
CA PRO A 332 14.09 -4.02 15.80
C PRO A 332 13.18 -5.25 15.70
N LYS A 333 13.76 -6.46 15.75
CA LYS A 333 13.02 -7.73 15.85
C LYS A 333 13.82 -8.78 16.61
N GLU A 334 13.15 -9.76 17.20
CA GLU A 334 13.80 -10.94 17.74
C GLU A 334 12.97 -12.20 17.50
N PHE A 335 13.66 -13.27 17.08
CA PHE A 335 13.11 -14.62 17.06
C PHE A 335 13.75 -15.41 18.18
N HIS A 336 12.94 -15.80 19.15
CA HIS A 336 13.36 -16.59 20.29
C HIS A 336 12.75 -17.99 20.21
N LEU A 337 13.58 -18.99 20.48
CA LEU A 337 13.25 -20.41 20.40
C LEU A 337 13.65 -21.06 21.72
N ASP A 338 12.72 -21.84 22.29
CA ASP A 338 12.97 -22.64 23.48
C ASP A 338 12.20 -23.99 23.42
N SER A 339 12.26 -24.77 24.49
CA SER A 339 11.49 -26.02 24.63
C SER A 339 9.96 -25.81 24.69
N GLN A 340 9.53 -24.57 24.91
CA GLN A 340 8.13 -24.21 25.08
C GLN A 340 7.48 -23.73 23.79
N GLY A 341 8.25 -23.25 22.82
CA GLY A 341 7.74 -22.85 21.51
C GLY A 341 8.60 -21.82 20.81
N ILE A 342 7.92 -20.91 20.10
CA ILE A 342 8.56 -19.87 19.28
C ILE A 342 7.96 -18.53 19.68
N THR A 343 8.80 -17.57 20.05
CA THR A 343 8.38 -16.19 20.31
C THR A 343 8.99 -15.27 19.26
N LEU A 344 8.13 -14.58 18.52
CA LEU A 344 8.53 -13.47 17.65
C LEU A 344 8.26 -12.16 18.38
N TYR A 345 9.31 -11.48 18.81
CA TYR A 345 9.22 -10.11 19.29
C TYR A 345 9.14 -9.17 18.08
N LEU A 346 7.94 -8.63 17.87
CA LEU A 346 7.67 -7.56 16.92
C LEU A 346 8.26 -6.23 17.42
N TYR A 347 8.40 -6.07 18.74
CA TYR A 347 9.23 -5.06 19.37
C TYR A 347 9.86 -5.67 20.64
N PRO A 348 11.18 -5.83 20.72
CA PRO A 348 11.86 -6.48 21.84
C PRO A 348 12.18 -5.52 22.99
N SER A 349 12.22 -6.03 24.22
CA SER A 349 12.42 -5.24 25.45
C SER A 349 13.84 -4.73 25.69
N TRP A 350 14.83 -5.20 24.93
CA TRP A 350 16.19 -4.64 24.95
C TRP A 350 16.33 -3.35 24.15
N GLU A 351 15.31 -2.96 23.39
CA GLU A 351 15.28 -1.68 22.68
C GLU A 351 14.63 -0.60 23.55
N PRO A 352 15.05 0.69 23.42
CA PRO A 352 14.31 1.79 24.04
C PRO A 352 12.82 1.72 23.72
N PRO A 353 11.90 2.09 24.63
CA PRO A 353 10.47 1.99 24.36
C PRO A 353 10.06 2.68 23.05
N LEU A 354 9.21 2.01 22.28
CA LEU A 354 8.63 2.57 21.07
C LEU A 354 7.62 3.66 21.45
N GLU A 355 7.86 4.88 20.97
CA GLU A 355 6.84 5.92 20.99
C GLU A 355 5.85 5.70 19.84
N LEU A 356 4.57 5.60 20.17
CA LEU A 356 3.50 5.45 19.19
C LEU A 356 2.48 6.59 19.37
N TYR A 357 2.41 7.48 18.38
CA TYR A 357 1.45 8.59 18.40
C TYR A 357 0.00 8.13 18.22
N ARG A 358 -0.93 8.92 18.76
CA ARG A 358 -2.36 8.66 18.61
C ARG A 358 -2.76 8.63 17.14
N GLY A 359 -3.59 7.64 16.82
CA GLY A 359 -4.05 7.39 15.46
C GLY A 359 -3.03 6.72 14.57
N VAL A 360 -1.79 6.47 15.01
CA VAL A 360 -0.82 5.69 14.23
C VAL A 360 -1.12 4.20 14.36
N ALA A 361 -0.95 3.48 13.26
CA ALA A 361 -1.01 2.02 13.23
C ALA A 361 0.28 1.42 12.68
N LYS A 362 0.45 0.10 12.87
CA LYS A 362 1.48 -0.69 12.21
C LYS A 362 1.07 -2.14 12.03
N THR A 363 1.15 -2.63 10.79
CA THR A 363 0.84 -4.03 10.43
C THR A 363 2.10 -4.86 10.25
N HIS A 364 2.07 -6.08 10.77
CA HIS A 364 3.04 -7.14 10.59
C HIS A 364 2.40 -8.30 9.82
N GLU A 365 3.04 -8.74 8.75
CA GLU A 365 2.65 -9.95 8.04
C GLU A 365 3.51 -11.13 8.48
N MET A 366 2.85 -12.14 9.05
CA MET A 366 3.47 -13.37 9.53
C MET A 366 2.93 -14.58 8.78
N LEU A 367 3.71 -15.65 8.72
CA LEU A 367 3.28 -16.94 8.19
C LEU A 367 3.61 -18.03 9.20
N ILE A 368 2.59 -18.83 9.53
CA ILE A 368 2.71 -20.01 10.38
C ILE A 368 2.60 -21.23 9.46
N LEU A 369 3.69 -21.96 9.29
CA LEU A 369 3.76 -23.17 8.45
C LEU A 369 3.91 -24.40 9.33
N PHE A 370 3.07 -25.40 9.07
CA PHE A 370 3.16 -26.72 9.68
C PHE A 370 3.83 -27.70 8.72
N HIS A 371 4.87 -28.37 9.20
CA HIS A 371 5.55 -29.44 8.49
C HIS A 371 4.94 -30.77 8.95
N LEU A 372 4.32 -31.47 8.02
CA LEU A 372 3.67 -32.77 8.28
C LEU A 372 4.68 -33.91 8.45
N GLU A 373 5.91 -33.66 8.01
CA GLU A 373 7.08 -34.52 8.19
C GLU A 373 8.23 -33.67 8.77
N LYS A 374 9.29 -34.33 9.24
CA LYS A 374 10.49 -33.63 9.72
C LYS A 374 11.10 -32.78 8.60
N PRO A 375 11.16 -31.44 8.74
CA PRO A 375 11.66 -30.59 7.68
C PRO A 375 13.19 -30.70 7.55
N GLU A 376 13.66 -30.77 6.30
CA GLU A 376 15.07 -30.61 5.99
C GLU A 376 15.46 -29.12 5.96
N GLU A 377 16.72 -28.81 6.26
CA GLU A 377 17.22 -27.43 6.26
C GLU A 377 17.03 -26.73 4.91
N LEU A 378 17.20 -27.46 3.80
CA LEU A 378 16.99 -26.91 2.46
C LEU A 378 15.53 -26.49 2.25
N GLU A 379 14.58 -27.26 2.78
CA GLU A 379 13.17 -26.95 2.65
C GLU A 379 12.78 -25.74 3.50
N LEU A 380 13.32 -25.62 4.72
CA LEU A 380 13.14 -24.41 5.54
C LEU A 380 13.61 -23.14 4.81
N LYS A 381 14.76 -23.20 4.14
CA LYS A 381 15.27 -22.07 3.34
C LYS A 381 14.34 -21.75 2.16
N ARG A 382 13.90 -22.77 1.43
CA ARG A 382 13.00 -22.60 0.27
C ARG A 382 11.69 -21.94 0.67
N GLN A 383 11.07 -22.40 1.76
CA GLN A 383 9.81 -21.86 2.26
C GLN A 383 9.97 -20.43 2.78
N ALA A 384 11.03 -20.16 3.54
CA ALA A 384 11.32 -18.80 4.00
C ALA A 384 11.59 -17.85 2.84
N LEU A 385 12.33 -18.27 1.81
CA LEU A 385 12.57 -17.46 0.63
C LEU A 385 11.29 -17.25 -0.19
N ALA A 386 10.47 -18.29 -0.35
CA ALA A 386 9.18 -18.20 -1.02
C ALA A 386 8.23 -17.19 -0.34
N PHE A 387 8.29 -17.10 0.98
CA PHE A 387 7.54 -16.12 1.76
C PHE A 387 8.18 -14.72 1.71
N GLN A 388 9.51 -14.59 1.65
CA GLN A 388 10.22 -13.31 1.46
C GLN A 388 10.16 -12.77 0.02
N GLU A 389 9.73 -13.56 -0.95
CA GLU A 389 9.53 -13.12 -2.33
C GLU A 389 8.26 -13.77 -2.91
N PRO A 390 7.06 -13.23 -2.64
CA PRO A 390 5.81 -13.82 -3.10
C PRO A 390 5.71 -13.76 -4.63
N MET A 391 5.06 -14.77 -5.21
CA MET A 391 4.68 -14.72 -6.62
C MET A 391 3.66 -13.62 -6.88
N VAL A 392 3.91 -12.81 -7.90
CA VAL A 392 3.01 -11.75 -8.36
C VAL A 392 2.52 -12.10 -9.76
N ALA A 393 1.20 -12.18 -9.92
CA ALA A 393 0.60 -12.31 -11.24
C ALA A 393 0.55 -10.94 -11.94
N THR A 394 0.92 -10.90 -13.22
CA THR A 394 0.85 -9.69 -14.05
C THR A 394 0.03 -9.96 -15.31
N VAL A 395 -0.64 -8.94 -15.84
CA VAL A 395 -1.38 -9.10 -17.10
C VAL A 395 -0.40 -9.03 -18.27
N ALA A 396 -0.25 -10.15 -18.98
CA ALA A 396 0.63 -10.29 -20.13
C ALA A 396 -0.01 -9.78 -21.43
N THR A 397 -1.34 -9.79 -21.53
CA THR A 397 -2.03 -9.15 -22.66
C THR A 397 -1.69 -7.68 -22.71
N ARG A 398 -0.91 -7.32 -23.73
CA ARG A 398 -0.27 -6.02 -23.82
C ARG A 398 -1.28 -4.87 -23.73
N ASN A 399 -1.00 -3.93 -22.83
CA ASN A 399 -1.82 -2.74 -22.57
C ASN A 399 -3.26 -3.01 -22.09
N TRP A 400 -3.62 -4.25 -21.70
CA TRP A 400 -4.97 -4.57 -21.22
C TRP A 400 -5.39 -3.68 -20.05
N MET A 401 -4.51 -3.53 -19.04
CA MET A 401 -4.77 -2.72 -17.86
C MET A 401 -5.13 -1.27 -18.23
N ALA A 402 -4.37 -0.65 -19.14
CA ALA A 402 -4.64 0.70 -19.64
C ALA A 402 -5.91 0.75 -20.52
N ALA A 403 -6.10 -0.23 -21.40
CA ALA A 403 -7.24 -0.30 -22.30
C ALA A 403 -8.57 -0.60 -21.60
N SER A 404 -8.55 -1.11 -20.36
CA SER A 404 -9.73 -1.30 -19.53
C SER A 404 -10.47 0.02 -19.23
N GLY A 405 -9.76 1.16 -19.26
CA GLY A 405 -10.29 2.45 -18.85
C GLY A 405 -10.47 2.62 -17.33
N ALA A 406 -10.18 1.59 -16.52
CA ALA A 406 -10.39 1.63 -15.07
C ALA A 406 -9.52 2.65 -14.33
N PHE A 407 -8.36 3.00 -14.92
CA PHE A 407 -7.42 4.01 -14.42
C PHE A 407 -7.70 5.42 -14.99
N GLY A 408 -8.72 5.57 -15.84
CA GLY A 408 -8.88 6.76 -16.68
C GLY A 408 -7.88 6.79 -17.84
N PRO A 409 -7.58 7.96 -18.41
CA PRO A 409 -6.53 8.11 -19.43
C PRO A 409 -5.18 7.66 -18.87
N LEU A 410 -4.56 6.68 -19.51
CA LEU A 410 -3.28 6.11 -19.10
C LEU A 410 -2.45 5.79 -20.32
N PHE A 411 -1.33 6.50 -20.47
CA PHE A 411 -0.43 6.30 -21.61
C PHE A 411 0.03 4.85 -21.69
N ARG A 412 0.01 4.26 -22.88
CA ARG A 412 0.30 2.84 -23.09
C ARG A 412 1.80 2.57 -23.09
N TYR A 413 2.22 1.34 -22.79
CA TYR A 413 3.62 0.94 -22.90
C TYR A 413 3.97 0.61 -24.36
N GLN A 414 4.74 1.50 -24.99
CA GLN A 414 5.01 1.49 -26.44
C GLN A 414 6.51 1.69 -26.75
N PRO A 415 7.42 0.85 -26.24
CA PRO A 415 8.87 1.07 -26.35
C PRO A 415 9.41 1.09 -27.79
N LYS A 416 8.70 0.49 -28.76
CA LYS A 416 9.08 0.56 -30.18
C LYS A 416 8.75 1.92 -30.83
N LYS A 417 7.78 2.66 -30.28
CA LYS A 417 7.30 3.94 -30.81
C LYS A 417 7.84 5.12 -30.01
N TYR A 418 7.98 4.95 -28.70
CA TYR A 418 8.32 6.00 -27.73
C TYR A 418 9.47 5.56 -26.82
N ALA A 419 10.59 5.14 -27.40
CA ALA A 419 11.70 4.53 -26.67
C ALA A 419 12.28 5.47 -25.61
N TRP A 420 12.40 6.77 -25.92
CA TRP A 420 12.98 7.74 -24.99
C TRP A 420 12.06 8.12 -23.84
N TYR A 421 10.74 8.16 -24.07
CA TYR A 421 9.80 8.24 -22.96
C TYR A 421 9.93 7.05 -22.02
N GLU A 422 9.98 5.82 -22.55
CA GLU A 422 10.13 4.64 -21.70
C GLU A 422 11.50 4.61 -20.98
N TYR A 423 12.56 5.11 -21.61
CA TYR A 423 13.86 5.31 -20.96
C TYR A 423 13.74 6.28 -19.78
N ILE A 424 13.16 7.46 -19.99
CA ILE A 424 12.97 8.45 -18.91
C ILE A 424 12.14 7.86 -17.78
N PHE A 425 11.01 7.21 -18.08
CA PHE A 425 10.18 6.60 -17.05
C PHE A 425 10.93 5.54 -16.26
N ARG A 426 11.75 4.72 -16.93
CA ARG A 426 12.63 3.77 -16.23
C ARG A 426 13.59 4.50 -15.29
N ARG A 427 14.23 5.58 -15.77
CA ARG A 427 15.19 6.38 -14.99
C ARG A 427 14.58 7.06 -13.77
N LEU A 428 13.33 7.50 -13.84
CA LEU A 428 12.62 8.08 -12.68
C LEU A 428 12.59 7.10 -11.50
N PHE A 429 12.41 5.81 -11.75
CA PHE A 429 12.36 4.78 -10.71
C PHE A 429 13.71 4.09 -10.44
N GLU A 430 14.83 4.58 -10.98
CA GLU A 430 16.13 3.89 -10.90
C GLU A 430 16.56 3.58 -9.46
N GLN A 431 16.60 4.58 -8.59
CA GLN A 431 17.06 4.43 -7.20
C GLN A 431 16.09 3.66 -6.30
N TRP A 432 14.88 3.39 -6.78
CA TRP A 432 13.88 2.63 -6.07
C TRP A 432 13.86 1.22 -6.63
N VAL A 433 13.49 1.04 -7.89
CA VAL A 433 13.20 -0.29 -8.45
C VAL A 433 14.41 -0.98 -9.07
N TRP A 434 15.20 -0.27 -9.90
CA TRP A 434 16.14 -0.92 -10.83
C TRP A 434 17.54 -1.09 -10.27
N ASN A 435 17.98 -0.10 -9.51
CA ASN A 435 19.26 -0.08 -8.83
C ASN A 435 19.05 0.60 -7.47
N PRO A 436 18.34 -0.08 -6.54
CA PRO A 436 18.13 0.45 -5.21
C PRO A 436 19.47 0.67 -4.52
N ASP A 437 19.92 1.92 -4.55
CA ASP A 437 21.14 2.33 -3.87
C ASP A 437 20.92 2.30 -2.35
N LYS A 438 22.03 2.17 -1.60
CA LYS A 438 22.13 2.28 -0.15
C LYS A 438 21.90 3.70 0.35
N THR A 439 21.22 4.56 -0.42
CA THR A 439 20.93 5.93 -0.02
C THR A 439 20.28 5.90 1.36
N TYR A 440 20.97 6.44 2.37
CA TYR A 440 20.59 6.43 3.79
C TYR A 440 19.24 7.10 4.09
N HIS A 441 18.58 7.60 3.07
CA HIS A 441 17.30 8.28 3.15
C HIS A 441 16.11 7.33 3.17
N LYS A 442 16.25 6.04 2.83
CA LYS A 442 15.10 5.11 2.91
C LYS A 442 14.93 4.58 4.34
N GLY A 443 13.70 4.58 4.84
CA GLY A 443 13.40 4.07 6.18
C GLY A 443 13.64 2.56 6.30
N THR A 444 14.26 2.14 7.40
CA THR A 444 14.57 0.72 7.70
C THR A 444 14.22 0.33 9.14
N THR A 445 13.43 1.14 9.83
CA THR A 445 12.92 0.78 11.15
C THR A 445 11.43 0.47 11.08
N LEU A 446 10.90 -0.05 12.19
CA LEU A 446 9.50 -0.42 12.34
C LEU A 446 8.53 0.68 11.86
N MET A 447 8.80 1.96 12.17
CA MET A 447 7.91 3.05 11.78
C MET A 447 8.26 3.66 10.43
N ASP A 448 9.51 3.55 9.99
CA ASP A 448 10.00 4.30 8.83
C ASP A 448 9.92 3.50 7.52
N PHE A 449 9.93 2.17 7.58
CA PHE A 449 9.99 1.33 6.39
C PHE A 449 8.79 1.53 5.46
N GLY A 450 9.10 1.82 4.19
CA GLY A 450 8.13 2.21 3.16
C GLY A 450 8.06 3.71 2.89
N ASP A 451 8.78 4.54 3.65
CA ASP A 451 8.95 5.97 3.37
C ASP A 451 10.43 6.37 3.25
N HIS A 452 10.67 7.66 3.00
CA HIS A 452 12.03 8.21 2.93
C HIS A 452 12.18 9.58 3.58
N TRP A 453 13.34 9.77 4.17
CA TRP A 453 13.85 10.98 4.76
C TRP A 453 14.36 11.95 3.72
N VAL A 454 13.95 13.21 3.84
CA VAL A 454 14.41 14.31 3.01
C VAL A 454 15.23 15.27 3.88
N PRO A 455 16.57 15.34 3.74
CA PRO A 455 17.42 16.19 4.58
C PRO A 455 17.17 17.69 4.42
N SER A 456 16.57 18.11 3.31
CA SER A 456 16.26 19.53 3.07
C SER A 456 15.25 20.06 4.09
N ARG A 457 15.26 21.38 4.35
CA ARG A 457 14.32 22.07 5.26
C ARG A 457 14.35 21.60 6.72
N GLY A 458 15.50 21.11 7.20
CA GLY A 458 15.67 20.69 8.60
C GLY A 458 15.45 19.21 8.84
N GLY A 459 15.16 18.43 7.80
CA GLY A 459 14.98 16.98 7.89
C GLY A 459 13.54 16.59 8.17
N GLN A 460 12.93 15.82 7.28
CA GLN A 460 11.55 15.37 7.40
C GLN A 460 11.33 14.06 6.63
N TRP A 461 10.50 13.18 7.16
CA TRP A 461 9.88 12.09 6.44
C TRP A 461 8.91 12.63 5.39
N LYS A 462 8.89 12.01 4.21
CA LYS A 462 8.10 12.49 3.07
C LYS A 462 6.62 12.16 3.23
N ASN A 463 6.29 11.17 4.06
CA ASN A 463 4.96 10.59 4.23
C ASN A 463 4.29 10.32 2.87
N ASN A 464 5.09 9.83 1.92
CA ASN A 464 4.69 9.50 0.56
C ASN A 464 3.83 10.58 -0.16
N GLU A 465 4.12 11.86 0.10
CA GLU A 465 3.46 12.99 -0.57
C GLU A 465 3.53 12.86 -2.09
N MET A 466 2.44 13.21 -2.78
CA MET A 466 2.18 13.05 -4.21
C MET A 466 1.81 11.61 -4.62
N ASP A 467 1.63 10.71 -3.65
CA ASP A 467 1.19 9.32 -3.82
C ASP A 467 2.19 8.50 -4.63
N PHE A 468 3.39 8.36 -4.08
CA PHE A 468 4.43 7.55 -4.71
C PHE A 468 3.97 6.10 -4.96
N GLY A 469 3.16 5.55 -4.05
CA GLY A 469 2.52 4.25 -4.20
C GLY A 469 1.69 4.16 -5.49
N TYR A 470 0.84 5.16 -5.77
CA TYR A 470 0.09 5.19 -7.02
C TYR A 470 0.98 5.36 -8.27
N ALA A 471 2.06 6.14 -8.19
CA ALA A 471 3.01 6.27 -9.30
C ALA A 471 3.68 4.91 -9.64
N LEU A 472 4.07 4.14 -8.62
CA LEU A 472 4.60 2.78 -8.79
C LEU A 472 3.54 1.83 -9.36
N ILE A 473 2.28 1.91 -8.90
CA ILE A 473 1.16 1.13 -9.44
C ILE A 473 0.98 1.42 -10.93
N LEU A 474 0.97 2.69 -11.34
CA LEU A 474 0.84 3.06 -12.75
C LEU A 474 1.99 2.49 -13.58
N GLN A 475 3.23 2.53 -13.08
CA GLN A 475 4.37 1.94 -13.78
C GLN A 475 4.28 0.42 -13.88
N PHE A 476 3.83 -0.26 -12.82
CA PHE A 476 3.61 -1.70 -12.78
C PHE A 476 2.55 -2.13 -13.80
N VAL A 477 1.37 -1.51 -13.80
CA VAL A 477 0.28 -1.92 -14.70
C VAL A 477 0.52 -1.56 -16.17
N ARG A 478 1.35 -0.53 -16.45
CA ARG A 478 1.77 -0.20 -17.82
C ARG A 478 2.76 -1.24 -18.37
N THR A 479 3.77 -1.60 -17.58
CA THR A 479 4.92 -2.40 -18.04
C THR A 479 4.76 -3.91 -17.82
N GLY A 480 4.00 -4.30 -16.81
CA GLY A 480 3.89 -5.69 -16.35
C GLY A 480 5.17 -6.22 -15.68
N TYR A 481 6.07 -5.34 -15.21
CA TYR A 481 7.32 -5.74 -14.56
C TYR A 481 7.10 -6.10 -13.08
N PRO A 482 7.20 -7.39 -12.69
CA PRO A 482 6.86 -7.84 -11.34
C PRO A 482 7.78 -7.29 -10.24
N VAL A 483 9.03 -6.93 -10.57
CA VAL A 483 10.00 -6.37 -9.63
C VAL A 483 9.59 -5.00 -9.04
N ILE A 484 8.59 -4.32 -9.64
CA ILE A 484 8.03 -3.08 -9.08
C ILE A 484 7.12 -3.39 -7.88
N PHE A 485 6.49 -4.56 -7.83
CA PHE A 485 5.44 -4.86 -6.85
C PHE A 485 5.89 -4.82 -5.37
N PRO A 486 7.07 -5.34 -4.98
CA PRO A 486 7.57 -5.17 -3.61
C PRO A 486 7.72 -3.70 -3.17
N TRP A 487 7.95 -2.79 -4.12
CA TRP A 487 7.98 -1.34 -3.85
C TRP A 487 6.59 -0.75 -3.64
N ILE A 488 5.61 -1.20 -4.42
CA ILE A 488 4.20 -0.86 -4.19
C ILE A 488 3.78 -1.31 -2.78
N GLU A 489 4.06 -2.57 -2.46
CA GLU A 489 3.69 -3.19 -1.18
C GLU A 489 4.22 -2.38 0.01
N GLN A 490 5.52 -2.14 0.09
CA GLN A 490 6.09 -1.44 1.25
C GLN A 490 5.59 0.01 1.38
N VAL A 491 5.50 0.75 0.27
CA VAL A 491 5.09 2.16 0.27
C VAL A 491 3.62 2.29 0.69
N VAL A 492 2.74 1.49 0.09
CA VAL A 492 1.31 1.57 0.38
C VAL A 492 1.00 1.04 1.78
N MET A 493 1.70 0.00 2.26
CA MET A 493 1.54 -0.48 3.63
C MET A 493 1.94 0.58 4.66
N HIS A 494 3.04 1.30 4.45
CA HIS A 494 3.43 2.44 5.28
C HIS A 494 2.36 3.54 5.26
N GLN A 495 1.89 3.91 4.07
CA GLN A 495 0.88 4.95 3.92
C GLN A 495 -0.44 4.62 4.64
N ILE A 496 -0.87 3.36 4.58
CA ILE A 496 -2.11 2.86 5.20
C ILE A 496 -2.01 2.86 6.73
N ASP A 497 -0.83 2.57 7.26
CA ASP A 497 -0.63 2.36 8.68
C ASP A 497 -0.12 3.60 9.40
N VAL A 498 1.02 4.11 8.95
CA VAL A 498 1.83 5.12 9.65
C VAL A 498 1.40 6.54 9.26
N ASP A 499 1.20 6.77 7.95
CA ASP A 499 0.86 8.10 7.45
C ASP A 499 -0.63 8.44 7.62
N THR A 500 -1.49 7.47 7.96
CA THR A 500 -2.94 7.69 8.09
C THR A 500 -3.33 7.87 9.55
N CYS A 501 -4.14 8.88 9.85
CA CYS A 501 -4.75 9.07 11.16
C CYS A 501 -5.92 8.10 11.38
N HIS A 502 -5.76 7.08 12.23
CA HIS A 502 -6.79 6.10 12.58
C HIS A 502 -7.65 6.48 13.79
N ASP A 503 -7.26 7.51 14.53
CA ASP A 503 -7.96 8.04 15.70
C ASP A 503 -7.48 9.47 16.04
N SER A 504 -8.38 10.33 16.50
CA SER A 504 -8.08 11.72 16.91
C SER A 504 -9.20 12.27 17.79
N GLU A 505 -8.88 13.24 18.65
CA GLU A 505 -9.90 14.01 19.40
C GLU A 505 -10.79 14.81 18.47
N ASN A 506 -10.25 15.25 17.33
CA ASN A 506 -11.02 15.89 16.29
C ASN A 506 -11.49 14.83 15.28
N PRO A 507 -12.79 14.45 15.28
CA PRO A 507 -13.29 13.40 14.39
C PRO A 507 -13.13 13.73 12.91
N VAL A 508 -12.94 15.02 12.56
CA VAL A 508 -12.61 15.39 11.19
C VAL A 508 -11.31 14.74 10.78
N GLU A 509 -10.26 14.70 11.60
CA GLU A 509 -8.93 14.17 11.21
C GLU A 509 -8.89 12.68 10.90
N ILE A 510 -9.82 11.89 11.42
CA ILE A 510 -9.82 10.42 11.24
C ILE A 510 -9.91 10.07 9.75
N GLY A 511 -8.89 9.39 9.22
CA GLY A 511 -8.74 9.04 7.81
C GLY A 511 -7.84 10.00 7.02
N SER A 512 -7.41 11.13 7.59
CA SER A 512 -6.49 12.05 6.91
C SER A 512 -5.08 11.46 6.75
N GLN A 513 -4.33 11.91 5.73
CA GLN A 513 -2.86 11.75 5.79
C GLN A 513 -2.26 12.75 6.75
N ARG A 514 -1.24 12.31 7.47
CA ARG A 514 -0.27 13.20 8.10
C ARG A 514 0.69 13.76 7.06
N TYR A 515 0.91 15.06 7.16
CA TYR A 515 1.85 15.82 6.36
C TYR A 515 3.29 15.37 6.60
N HIS A 516 4.17 15.60 5.64
CA HIS A 516 5.60 15.34 5.79
C HIS A 516 6.16 16.07 7.03
N TYR A 517 6.79 15.34 7.95
CA TYR A 517 7.25 15.90 9.23
C TYR A 517 8.50 15.18 9.76
N ALA A 518 9.13 15.72 10.80
CA ALA A 518 10.33 15.11 11.39
C ALA A 518 10.04 13.74 12.04
N ASP A 519 8.85 13.57 12.62
CA ASP A 519 8.38 12.33 13.22
C ASP A 519 7.08 11.88 12.54
N HIS A 520 6.98 10.59 12.26
CA HIS A 520 5.74 9.99 11.77
C HIS A 520 4.62 10.13 12.81
N GLY A 521 3.39 10.37 12.36
CA GLY A 521 2.23 10.47 13.24
C GLY A 521 2.10 11.78 14.02
N TRP A 522 3.20 12.51 14.23
CA TRP A 522 3.17 13.85 14.81
C TRP A 522 2.57 14.85 13.84
N HIS A 523 1.68 15.71 14.35
CA HIS A 523 1.26 16.91 13.65
C HIS A 523 0.92 18.02 14.65
N VAL A 524 1.26 19.26 14.30
CA VAL A 524 0.72 20.44 14.99
C VAL A 524 -0.56 20.83 14.27
N PRO A 525 -1.73 20.91 14.94
CA PRO A 525 -2.96 21.37 14.31
C PRO A 525 -2.76 22.68 13.57
N PHE A 526 -3.39 22.82 12.40
CA PHE A 526 -3.16 23.98 11.54
C PHE A 526 -3.54 25.30 12.22
N ILE A 527 -4.53 25.27 13.10
CA ILE A 527 -4.96 26.44 13.86
C ILE A 527 -3.87 26.96 14.80
N GLU A 528 -3.06 26.07 15.37
CA GLU A 528 -1.93 26.43 16.24
C GLU A 528 -0.74 26.97 15.44
N GLN A 529 -0.66 26.62 14.15
CA GLN A 529 0.27 27.23 13.19
C GLN A 529 -0.24 28.56 12.63
N GLY A 530 -1.39 29.07 13.10
CA GLY A 530 -1.98 30.34 12.69
C GLY A 530 -2.93 30.27 11.49
N TRP A 531 -3.36 29.07 11.08
CA TRP A 531 -4.39 28.92 10.03
C TRP A 531 -5.81 29.03 10.61
N ALA A 532 -6.79 29.32 9.76
CA ALA A 532 -8.19 29.47 10.18
C ALA A 532 -8.94 28.13 10.38
N PHE A 533 -8.25 26.99 10.30
CA PHE A 533 -8.83 25.65 10.30
C PHE A 533 -7.88 24.64 10.95
N PRO A 534 -8.38 23.57 11.60
CA PRO A 534 -7.54 22.65 12.36
C PRO A 534 -6.92 21.53 11.51
N VAL A 535 -7.57 21.12 10.41
CA VAL A 535 -7.15 19.93 9.62
C VAL A 535 -6.66 20.29 8.23
N GLN A 536 -5.60 19.64 7.79
CA GLN A 536 -4.95 19.93 6.52
C GLN A 536 -5.56 19.15 5.36
N LEU A 537 -6.44 19.79 4.56
CA LEU A 537 -7.02 19.19 3.34
C LEU A 537 -6.09 19.17 2.12
N CYS A 538 -4.78 19.11 2.35
CA CYS A 538 -3.79 19.09 1.29
C CYS A 538 -2.64 18.15 1.64
N HIS A 539 -1.93 17.65 0.62
CA HIS A 539 -0.86 16.64 0.76
C HIS A 539 -1.43 15.27 1.17
N GLU A 540 -2.68 15.02 0.78
CA GLU A 540 -3.41 13.80 1.04
C GLU A 540 -3.83 13.11 -0.26
N TRP A 541 -3.69 11.78 -0.31
CA TRP A 541 -3.81 10.97 -1.52
C TRP A 541 -4.45 9.63 -1.23
N LEU A 542 -5.47 9.23 -2.00
CA LEU A 542 -6.20 7.98 -1.76
C LEU A 542 -5.99 6.91 -2.82
N GLU A 543 -5.39 7.26 -3.97
CA GLU A 543 -5.34 6.35 -5.10
C GLU A 543 -4.37 5.20 -4.88
N GLY A 544 -3.25 5.41 -4.18
CA GLY A 544 -2.34 4.36 -3.75
C GLY A 544 -3.07 3.22 -3.00
N PRO A 545 -3.70 3.49 -1.85
CA PRO A 545 -4.45 2.48 -1.09
C PRO A 545 -5.61 1.87 -1.89
N LEU A 546 -6.39 2.69 -2.59
CA LEU A 546 -7.54 2.22 -3.36
C LEU A 546 -7.15 1.24 -4.48
N PHE A 547 -6.14 1.60 -5.28
CA PHE A 547 -5.72 0.74 -6.39
C PHE A 547 -4.85 -0.42 -5.93
N PHE A 548 -4.19 -0.33 -4.78
CA PHE A 548 -3.59 -1.49 -4.13
C PHE A 548 -4.66 -2.52 -3.74
N TYR A 549 -5.78 -2.09 -3.13
CA TYR A 549 -6.93 -2.96 -2.90
C TYR A 549 -7.44 -3.60 -4.19
N PHE A 550 -7.59 -2.82 -5.28
CA PHE A 550 -8.05 -3.41 -6.54
C PHE A 550 -7.10 -4.46 -7.11
N LEU A 551 -5.79 -4.32 -6.92
CA LEU A 551 -4.79 -5.27 -7.42
C LEU A 551 -4.62 -6.51 -6.52
N THR A 552 -4.77 -6.37 -5.20
CA THR A 552 -4.40 -7.41 -4.22
C THR A 552 -5.57 -7.97 -3.43
N GLY A 553 -6.70 -7.27 -3.38
CA GLY A 553 -7.83 -7.58 -2.50
C GLY A 553 -7.59 -7.27 -1.03
N TYR A 554 -6.46 -6.64 -0.66
CA TYR A 554 -6.12 -6.37 0.74
C TYR A 554 -7.11 -5.38 1.38
N ARG A 555 -8.00 -5.89 2.24
CA ARG A 555 -9.16 -5.15 2.74
C ARG A 555 -8.81 -3.90 3.55
N ARG A 556 -7.71 -3.92 4.31
CA ARG A 556 -7.27 -2.75 5.07
C ARG A 556 -6.97 -1.54 4.18
N ALA A 557 -6.49 -1.77 2.96
CA ALA A 557 -6.27 -0.70 1.99
C ALA A 557 -7.58 -0.04 1.53
N LEU A 558 -8.66 -0.83 1.38
CA LEU A 558 -9.99 -0.30 1.11
C LEU A 558 -10.56 0.44 2.33
N GLU A 559 -10.44 -0.12 3.53
CA GLU A 559 -10.87 0.52 4.78
C GLU A 559 -10.24 1.92 4.91
N THR A 560 -8.93 2.04 4.69
CA THR A 560 -8.23 3.33 4.71
C THR A 560 -8.69 4.28 3.61
N ALA A 561 -8.86 3.80 2.37
CA ALA A 561 -9.34 4.64 1.27
C ALA A 561 -10.75 5.19 1.53
N LEU A 562 -11.63 4.38 2.12
CA LEU A 562 -12.98 4.78 2.54
C LEU A 562 -12.94 5.79 3.69
N ALA A 563 -12.18 5.51 4.75
CA ALA A 563 -12.02 6.42 5.89
C ALA A 563 -11.52 7.79 5.46
N ARG A 564 -10.61 7.83 4.48
CA ARG A 564 -10.09 9.07 3.89
C ARG A 564 -11.11 9.81 3.03
N ALA A 565 -11.96 9.10 2.30
CA ALA A 565 -13.07 9.73 1.59
C ALA A 565 -14.04 10.39 2.57
N GLU A 566 -14.35 9.70 3.68
CA GLU A 566 -15.20 10.23 4.75
C GLU A 566 -14.55 11.42 5.47
N HIS A 567 -13.24 11.39 5.70
CA HIS A 567 -12.46 12.53 6.18
C HIS A 567 -12.74 13.79 5.33
N PHE A 568 -12.56 13.69 4.00
CA PHE A 568 -12.81 14.81 3.10
C PHE A 568 -14.25 15.32 3.17
N VAL A 569 -15.23 14.40 3.23
CA VAL A 569 -16.65 14.79 3.37
C VAL A 569 -16.86 15.59 4.66
N ARG A 570 -16.42 15.08 5.81
CA ARG A 570 -16.57 15.78 7.11
C ARG A 570 -15.89 17.15 7.11
N ALA A 571 -14.70 17.24 6.54
CA ALA A 571 -13.96 18.50 6.47
C ALA A 571 -14.63 19.54 5.56
N ILE A 572 -15.22 19.12 4.44
CA ILE A 572 -15.99 20.01 3.54
C ILE A 572 -17.30 20.45 4.21
N GLU A 573 -17.95 19.55 4.94
CA GLU A 573 -19.15 19.88 5.72
C GLU A 573 -18.85 20.93 6.80
N ALA A 574 -17.70 20.81 7.46
CA ALA A 574 -17.17 21.81 8.38
C ALA A 574 -16.70 23.11 7.71
N GLY A 575 -16.65 23.16 6.37
CA GLY A 575 -16.30 24.35 5.59
C GLY A 575 -14.79 24.61 5.45
N TYR A 576 -13.94 23.63 5.76
CA TYR A 576 -12.48 23.81 5.74
C TYR A 576 -11.91 23.99 4.34
N HIS A 577 -12.66 23.66 3.29
CA HIS A 577 -12.30 23.94 1.89
C HIS A 577 -12.35 25.42 1.52
N ARG A 578 -13.02 26.27 2.32
CA ARG A 578 -13.31 27.67 2.02
C ARG A 578 -12.13 28.61 2.28
N GLN A 579 -10.98 28.30 1.69
CA GLN A 579 -9.73 29.03 1.88
C GLN A 579 -9.27 29.68 0.58
N LYS A 580 -9.07 31.00 0.61
CA LYS A 580 -8.48 31.75 -0.51
C LYS A 580 -6.94 31.78 -0.47
N THR A 581 -6.31 31.21 0.55
CA THR A 581 -4.84 31.22 0.71
C THR A 581 -4.19 29.93 0.17
N ILE A 582 -4.97 28.85 0.01
CA ILE A 582 -4.46 27.54 -0.41
C ILE A 582 -5.42 26.89 -1.41
N ALA A 583 -5.16 27.01 -2.71
CA ALA A 583 -5.96 26.37 -3.75
C ALA A 583 -6.12 24.84 -3.58
N ARG A 584 -5.11 24.18 -2.97
CA ARG A 584 -5.08 22.73 -2.76
C ARG A 584 -6.23 22.20 -1.89
N VAL A 585 -6.72 22.97 -0.92
CA VAL A 585 -7.79 22.51 0.00
C VAL A 585 -9.16 22.38 -0.68
N SER A 586 -9.32 22.92 -1.89
CA SER A 586 -10.48 22.67 -2.75
C SER A 586 -10.17 21.64 -3.85
N GLY A 587 -8.98 21.70 -4.44
CA GLY A 587 -8.63 20.84 -5.57
C GLY A 587 -8.39 19.36 -5.19
N TYR A 588 -7.62 19.08 -4.14
CA TYR A 588 -7.32 17.69 -3.74
C TYR A 588 -8.58 16.92 -3.31
N PRO A 589 -9.47 17.48 -2.47
CA PRO A 589 -10.73 16.80 -2.14
C PRO A 589 -11.61 16.55 -3.38
N LEU A 590 -11.68 17.47 -4.33
CA LEU A 590 -12.40 17.24 -5.61
C LEU A 590 -11.80 16.06 -6.37
N MET A 591 -10.47 15.98 -6.49
CA MET A 591 -9.79 14.87 -7.17
C MET A 591 -10.08 13.54 -6.47
N ALA A 592 -9.93 13.53 -5.15
CA ALA A 592 -10.15 12.39 -4.27
C ALA A 592 -11.59 11.84 -4.38
N LEU A 593 -12.58 12.68 -4.07
CA LEU A 593 -13.99 12.29 -4.07
C LEU A 593 -14.48 11.93 -5.47
N SER A 594 -13.92 12.51 -6.54
CA SER A 594 -14.21 12.08 -7.91
C SER A 594 -13.69 10.66 -8.19
N THR A 595 -12.50 10.32 -7.72
CA THR A 595 -11.96 8.95 -7.84
C THR A 595 -12.82 7.96 -7.06
N MET A 596 -13.26 8.32 -5.86
CA MET A 596 -14.17 7.48 -5.07
C MET A 596 -15.51 7.33 -5.76
N GLN A 597 -16.14 8.41 -6.23
CA GLN A 597 -17.40 8.37 -6.96
C GLN A 597 -17.34 7.48 -8.22
N ALA A 598 -16.20 7.43 -8.90
CA ALA A 598 -16.00 6.60 -10.09
C ALA A 598 -15.88 5.09 -9.81
N ASN A 599 -15.72 4.69 -8.54
CA ASN A 599 -15.46 3.32 -8.12
C ASN A 599 -16.48 2.80 -7.09
N PHE A 600 -16.83 3.64 -6.12
CA PHE A 600 -17.82 3.44 -5.07
C PHE A 600 -18.77 4.65 -5.03
N PRO A 601 -19.75 4.73 -5.94
CA PRO A 601 -20.69 5.85 -5.98
C PRO A 601 -21.41 6.07 -4.64
N ASN A 602 -21.36 7.29 -4.11
CA ASN A 602 -22.05 7.68 -2.89
C ASN A 602 -22.57 9.13 -3.04
N GLU A 603 -23.81 9.38 -2.62
CA GLU A 603 -24.40 10.71 -2.70
C GLU A 603 -23.63 11.75 -1.87
N SER A 604 -23.06 11.35 -0.73
CA SER A 604 -22.28 12.27 0.12
C SER A 604 -21.06 12.84 -0.59
N TYR A 605 -20.42 12.06 -1.48
CA TYR A 605 -19.28 12.52 -2.27
C TYR A 605 -19.71 13.60 -3.27
N ILE A 606 -20.85 13.41 -3.93
CA ILE A 606 -21.43 14.41 -4.83
C ILE A 606 -21.78 15.69 -4.08
N GLN A 607 -22.48 15.57 -2.95
CA GLN A 607 -22.88 16.71 -2.14
C GLN A 607 -21.66 17.52 -1.64
N ALA A 608 -20.61 16.84 -1.20
CA ALA A 608 -19.36 17.47 -0.80
C ALA A 608 -18.67 18.18 -1.99
N CYS A 609 -18.58 17.55 -3.16
CA CYS A 609 -18.04 18.19 -4.36
C CYS A 609 -18.85 19.43 -4.78
N GLU A 610 -20.18 19.38 -4.76
CA GLU A 610 -21.03 20.53 -5.09
C GLU A 610 -20.85 21.69 -4.11
N ARG A 611 -20.64 21.43 -2.81
CA ARG A 611 -20.28 22.46 -1.82
C ARG A 611 -18.92 23.12 -2.11
N ILE A 612 -17.99 22.39 -2.71
CA ILE A 612 -16.74 22.99 -3.20
C ILE A 612 -17.03 23.87 -4.40
N LEU A 613 -17.89 23.45 -5.34
CA LEU A 613 -18.25 24.28 -6.50
C LEU A 613 -18.94 25.57 -6.07
N ASP A 614 -19.85 25.52 -5.07
CA ASP A 614 -20.48 26.73 -4.50
C ASP A 614 -19.44 27.74 -4.00
N TRP A 615 -18.39 27.23 -3.34
CA TRP A 615 -17.28 28.05 -2.87
C TRP A 615 -16.45 28.63 -4.02
N LEU A 616 -16.08 27.81 -5.01
CA LEU A 616 -15.28 28.26 -6.15
C LEU A 616 -16.02 29.29 -7.01
N GLU A 617 -17.33 29.14 -7.20
CA GLU A 617 -18.18 30.12 -7.88
C GLU A 617 -18.23 31.44 -7.09
N LYS A 618 -18.40 31.36 -5.76
CA LYS A 618 -18.36 32.55 -4.90
C LYS A 618 -17.01 33.25 -4.97
N TRP A 619 -15.91 32.52 -4.85
CA TRP A 619 -14.55 33.07 -4.95
C TRP A 619 -14.34 33.76 -6.31
N THR A 620 -14.67 33.08 -7.40
CA THR A 620 -14.55 33.64 -8.77
C THR A 620 -15.40 34.90 -8.94
N LYS A 621 -16.61 34.95 -8.36
CA LYS A 621 -17.47 36.13 -8.41
C LYS A 621 -16.90 37.32 -7.63
N GLU A 622 -16.26 37.06 -6.49
CA GLU A 622 -15.70 38.10 -5.62
C GLU A 622 -14.39 38.68 -6.17
N GLU A 623 -13.50 37.84 -6.68
CA GLU A 623 -12.15 38.24 -7.09
C GLU A 623 -11.97 38.31 -8.62
N GLY A 624 -13.00 37.94 -9.39
CA GLY A 624 -12.95 37.84 -10.86
C GLY A 624 -12.26 36.59 -11.40
N ALA A 625 -11.49 35.88 -10.56
CA ALA A 625 -10.79 34.63 -10.86
C ALA A 625 -10.41 33.90 -9.57
N LEU A 626 -9.81 32.71 -9.69
CA LEU A 626 -9.30 31.91 -8.58
C LEU A 626 -7.89 32.38 -8.14
N ILE A 627 -7.78 33.65 -7.78
CA ILE A 627 -6.53 34.29 -7.32
C ILE A 627 -6.40 34.11 -5.81
N TRP A 628 -5.24 33.68 -5.31
CA TRP A 628 -5.02 33.43 -3.89
C TRP A 628 -4.06 34.43 -3.24
N ASN A 629 -4.21 34.56 -1.92
CA ASN A 629 -3.29 35.36 -1.11
C ASN A 629 -1.96 34.61 -0.96
N THR A 630 -0.84 35.34 -1.08
CA THR A 630 0.47 34.79 -0.70
C THR A 630 0.54 34.50 0.79
N PHE A 631 1.49 33.66 1.23
CA PHE A 631 1.67 33.30 2.64
C PHE A 631 1.83 34.56 3.53
N GLY A 632 0.75 34.98 4.19
CA GLY A 632 0.71 36.14 5.07
C GLY A 632 -0.70 36.35 5.68
N PRO A 633 -0.79 36.75 6.97
CA PRO A 633 -2.08 36.93 7.68
C PRO A 633 -2.84 38.19 7.25
N GLU A 634 -2.17 39.13 6.60
CA GLU A 634 -2.76 40.36 6.08
C GLU A 634 -2.84 40.25 4.55
N ARG A 635 -3.89 40.80 3.93
CA ARG A 635 -4.11 40.82 2.46
C ARG A 635 -3.07 41.71 1.74
N VAL A 636 -1.78 41.49 1.94
CA VAL A 636 -0.72 42.42 1.51
C VAL A 636 -0.27 42.17 0.07
N ASP A 637 -0.23 40.90 -0.38
CA ASP A 637 0.21 40.52 -1.74
C ASP A 637 -0.63 39.32 -2.28
N MET A 638 -1.27 39.46 -3.45
CA MET A 638 -1.94 38.36 -4.17
C MET A 638 -0.98 37.68 -5.15
N ALA A 639 -1.04 36.37 -5.28
CA ALA A 639 -0.27 35.61 -6.28
C ALA A 639 -1.13 34.59 -7.02
N GLU A 640 -0.69 34.26 -8.22
CA GLU A 640 -1.29 33.28 -9.12
C GLU A 640 -0.17 32.46 -9.74
N GLY A 641 -0.36 31.15 -9.91
CA GLY A 641 0.71 30.26 -10.36
C GLY A 641 0.19 28.97 -10.95
N ALA A 642 1.03 28.27 -11.71
CA ALA A 642 0.61 27.08 -12.43
C ALA A 642 0.18 25.94 -11.49
N LEU A 643 0.82 25.83 -10.31
CA LEU A 643 0.49 24.84 -9.29
C LEU A 643 -0.96 24.99 -8.78
N GLY A 644 -1.33 26.17 -8.28
CA GLY A 644 -2.65 26.38 -7.66
C GLY A 644 -3.79 26.24 -8.66
N HIS A 645 -3.66 26.85 -9.85
CA HIS A 645 -4.63 26.67 -10.94
C HIS A 645 -4.71 25.22 -11.39
N GLY A 646 -3.56 24.59 -11.63
CA GLY A 646 -3.49 23.19 -12.07
C GLY A 646 -4.20 22.24 -11.12
N VAL A 647 -4.03 22.40 -9.81
CA VAL A 647 -4.68 21.55 -8.79
C VAL A 647 -6.21 21.69 -8.80
N ILE A 648 -6.74 22.92 -8.87
CA ILE A 648 -8.20 23.12 -8.95
C ILE A 648 -8.72 22.57 -10.29
N MET A 649 -8.03 22.87 -11.40
CA MET A 649 -8.41 22.39 -12.72
C MET A 649 -8.42 20.85 -12.80
N GLN A 650 -7.48 20.18 -12.13
CA GLN A 650 -7.48 18.72 -11.97
C GLN A 650 -8.76 18.22 -11.27
N GLY A 651 -9.12 18.83 -10.13
CA GLY A 651 -10.35 18.51 -9.41
C GLY A 651 -11.60 18.70 -10.26
N LEU A 652 -11.74 19.87 -10.90
CA LEU A 652 -12.88 20.21 -11.76
C LEU A 652 -13.01 19.27 -12.96
N MET A 653 -11.89 19.00 -13.65
CA MET A 653 -11.84 18.07 -14.77
C MET A 653 -12.27 16.67 -14.36
N ARG A 654 -11.72 16.14 -13.27
CA ARG A 654 -12.04 14.79 -12.79
C ARG A 654 -13.51 14.68 -12.40
N TYR A 655 -14.03 15.68 -11.70
CA TYR A 655 -15.43 15.72 -11.32
C TYR A 655 -16.34 15.78 -12.54
N HIS A 656 -16.08 16.68 -13.50
CA HIS A 656 -16.82 16.74 -14.76
C HIS A 656 -16.73 15.43 -15.56
N ARG A 657 -15.57 14.78 -15.61
CA ARG A 657 -15.39 13.51 -16.32
C ARG A 657 -16.25 12.39 -15.72
N VAL A 658 -16.44 12.38 -14.41
CA VAL A 658 -17.22 11.36 -13.69
C VAL A 658 -18.72 11.65 -13.71
N THR A 659 -19.12 12.92 -13.60
CA THR A 659 -20.54 13.30 -13.38
C THR A 659 -21.21 13.99 -14.58
N GLY A 660 -20.42 14.53 -15.51
CA GLY A 660 -20.93 15.43 -16.55
C GLY A 660 -21.36 16.81 -16.03
N SER A 661 -20.95 17.22 -14.83
CA SER A 661 -21.38 18.48 -14.22
C SER A 661 -21.04 19.71 -15.07
N LYS A 662 -22.09 20.38 -15.59
CA LYS A 662 -21.96 21.62 -16.37
C LYS A 662 -21.34 22.77 -15.57
N ARG A 663 -21.54 22.79 -14.25
CA ARG A 663 -20.93 23.78 -13.34
C ARG A 663 -19.42 23.63 -13.30
N ALA A 664 -18.95 22.41 -13.06
CA ALA A 664 -17.52 22.12 -13.04
C ALA A 664 -16.86 22.38 -14.40
N TRP A 665 -17.56 22.05 -15.50
CA TRP A 665 -17.10 22.39 -16.84
C TRP A 665 -16.92 23.90 -17.04
N LYS A 666 -17.93 24.70 -16.65
CA LYS A 666 -17.87 26.16 -16.74
C LYS A 666 -16.67 26.72 -15.97
N LEU A 667 -16.51 26.35 -14.71
CA LEU A 667 -15.39 26.78 -13.86
C LEU A 667 -14.03 26.35 -14.44
N LEU A 668 -13.95 25.15 -15.03
CA LEU A 668 -12.72 24.65 -15.65
C LEU A 668 -12.31 25.52 -16.84
N VAL A 669 -13.26 25.85 -17.72
CA VAL A 669 -13.02 26.72 -18.88
C VAL A 669 -12.63 28.13 -18.45
N GLU A 670 -13.34 28.71 -17.48
CA GLU A 670 -13.03 30.04 -16.93
C GLU A 670 -11.63 30.09 -16.31
N SER A 671 -11.27 29.07 -15.51
CA SER A 671 -9.94 28.96 -14.89
C SER A 671 -8.83 28.81 -15.94
N ALA A 672 -9.06 28.02 -17.00
CA ALA A 672 -8.09 27.85 -18.07
C ALA A 672 -7.87 29.11 -18.91
N GLU A 673 -8.94 29.83 -19.27
CA GLU A 673 -8.82 31.10 -20.00
C GLU A 673 -8.16 32.18 -19.18
N TYR A 674 -8.41 32.21 -17.87
CA TYR A 674 -7.71 33.10 -16.97
C TYR A 674 -6.22 32.74 -16.88
N ALA A 675 -5.90 31.47 -16.58
CA ALA A 675 -4.53 31.01 -16.49
C ALA A 675 -3.72 31.29 -17.77
N ARG A 676 -4.32 31.10 -18.96
CA ARG A 676 -3.69 31.42 -20.25
C ARG A 676 -3.24 32.89 -20.38
N LYS A 677 -3.93 33.81 -19.70
CA LYS A 677 -3.63 35.25 -19.76
C LYS A 677 -2.60 35.68 -18.72
N THR A 678 -2.50 34.97 -17.59
CA THR A 678 -1.79 35.48 -16.41
C THR A 678 -0.74 34.52 -15.84
N VAL A 679 -0.86 33.22 -16.06
CA VAL A 679 -0.04 32.16 -15.46
C VAL A 679 0.97 31.56 -16.45
N PHE A 680 0.94 31.99 -17.71
CA PHE A 680 1.93 31.62 -18.72
C PHE A 680 2.69 32.85 -19.19
N THR A 681 3.98 32.67 -19.50
CA THR A 681 4.77 33.69 -20.20
C THR A 681 4.20 33.93 -21.61
N PRO A 682 4.59 35.00 -22.32
CA PRO A 682 4.20 35.21 -23.72
C PRO A 682 4.58 34.03 -24.64
N GLU A 683 5.61 33.28 -24.28
CA GLU A 683 6.03 32.05 -24.95
C GLU A 683 5.25 30.82 -24.47
N ASP A 684 4.16 30.95 -23.71
CA ASP A 684 3.35 29.85 -23.19
C ASP A 684 4.07 28.91 -22.19
N PHE A 685 5.08 29.39 -21.44
CA PHE A 685 5.68 28.63 -20.34
C PHE A 685 5.00 28.94 -19.00
N ALA A 686 4.65 27.88 -18.26
CA ALA A 686 4.02 28.00 -16.94
C ALA A 686 4.96 28.66 -15.94
N VAL A 687 4.44 29.61 -15.16
CA VAL A 687 5.21 30.29 -14.12
C VAL A 687 4.87 29.76 -12.73
N LYS A 688 5.91 29.61 -11.90
CA LYS A 688 5.83 29.14 -10.50
C LYS A 688 5.25 30.16 -9.52
N LEU A 689 4.93 31.38 -9.99
CA LEU A 689 4.75 32.60 -9.21
C LEU A 689 4.11 32.37 -7.82
N SER A 690 5.00 32.28 -6.82
CA SER A 690 4.69 31.95 -5.42
C SER A 690 4.54 33.20 -4.55
N SER A 691 5.06 34.34 -5.02
CA SER A 691 4.77 35.69 -4.51
C SER A 691 5.14 36.74 -5.56
N LEU A 692 4.60 37.96 -5.45
CA LEU A 692 4.93 39.09 -6.34
C LEU A 692 6.42 39.50 -6.28
N ARG A 693 7.15 39.06 -5.26
CA ARG A 693 8.55 39.43 -4.97
C ARG A 693 9.56 38.30 -5.18
N ARG A 694 9.11 37.06 -5.49
CA ARG A 694 9.97 35.87 -5.60
C ARG A 694 9.55 35.00 -6.79
N ASN A 695 10.53 34.55 -7.58
CA ASN A 695 10.33 33.67 -8.74
C ASN A 695 9.50 34.28 -9.89
N TYR A 696 9.62 35.60 -10.11
CA TYR A 696 8.97 36.26 -11.24
C TYR A 696 9.44 35.64 -12.55
N LEU A 697 8.50 35.07 -13.33
CA LEU A 697 8.75 34.42 -14.62
C LEU A 697 9.70 33.19 -14.59
N ALA A 698 10.00 32.63 -13.41
CA ALA A 698 10.78 31.39 -13.35
C ALA A 698 9.94 30.22 -13.89
N PRO A 699 10.37 29.55 -14.98
CA PRO A 699 9.66 28.40 -15.51
C PRO A 699 9.71 27.25 -14.49
N GLY A 700 8.56 26.67 -14.12
CA GLY A 700 8.50 25.55 -13.19
C GLY A 700 7.10 25.28 -12.63
N GLU A 701 6.85 24.03 -12.20
CA GLU A 701 5.58 23.54 -11.60
C GLU A 701 4.37 23.47 -12.55
N SER A 702 4.55 22.84 -13.72
CA SER A 702 3.48 22.64 -14.71
C SER A 702 2.72 21.31 -14.60
N ASP A 703 3.13 20.39 -13.72
CA ASP A 703 2.68 18.99 -13.76
C ASP A 703 1.16 18.83 -13.63
N PHE A 704 0.52 19.67 -12.81
CA PHE A 704 -0.92 19.60 -12.57
C PHE A 704 -1.75 20.19 -13.70
N ILE A 705 -1.24 21.17 -14.46
CA ILE A 705 -2.05 21.91 -15.44
C ILE A 705 -2.11 21.24 -16.81
N ILE A 706 -1.17 20.35 -17.14
CA ILE A 706 -1.06 19.76 -18.48
C ILE A 706 -2.22 18.81 -18.85
N GLU A 707 -2.69 17.95 -17.94
CA GLU A 707 -3.81 17.04 -18.21
C GLU A 707 -5.13 17.80 -18.38
N PRO A 708 -5.52 18.76 -17.50
CA PRO A 708 -6.72 19.57 -17.70
C PRO A 708 -6.76 20.33 -19.02
N LEU A 709 -5.62 20.90 -19.45
CA LEU A 709 -5.52 21.57 -20.75
C LEU A 709 -5.71 20.59 -21.92
N ALA A 710 -5.13 19.39 -21.83
CA ALA A 710 -5.35 18.36 -22.85
C ALA A 710 -6.80 17.87 -22.90
N TYR A 711 -7.45 17.76 -21.74
CA TYR A 711 -8.88 17.44 -21.65
C TYR A 711 -9.75 18.52 -22.30
N LEU A 712 -9.47 19.80 -22.03
CA LEU A 712 -10.14 20.92 -22.68
C LEU A 712 -9.94 20.88 -24.19
N ALA A 713 -8.73 20.62 -24.66
CA ALA A 713 -8.43 20.50 -26.09
C ALA A 713 -9.26 19.40 -26.76
N GLU A 714 -9.36 18.22 -26.14
CA GLU A 714 -10.17 17.11 -26.65
C GLU A 714 -11.65 17.48 -26.74
N ARG A 715 -12.18 18.14 -25.70
CA ARG A 715 -13.61 18.48 -25.59
C ARG A 715 -14.03 19.68 -26.44
N THR A 716 -13.13 20.63 -26.68
CA THR A 716 -13.44 21.86 -27.42
C THR A 716 -12.93 21.86 -28.86
N GLY A 717 -11.99 20.96 -29.19
CA GLY A 717 -11.25 20.99 -30.45
C GLY A 717 -10.15 22.07 -30.51
N ASN A 718 -9.96 22.86 -29.46
CA ASN A 718 -8.95 23.92 -29.43
C ASN A 718 -7.54 23.33 -29.22
N LYS A 719 -6.82 23.13 -30.32
CA LYS A 719 -5.46 22.57 -30.33
C LYS A 719 -4.45 23.39 -29.54
N LYS A 720 -4.68 24.69 -29.34
CA LYS A 720 -3.75 25.57 -28.61
C LYS A 720 -3.53 25.07 -27.17
N TYR A 721 -4.57 24.61 -26.48
CA TYR A 721 -4.39 24.08 -25.12
C TYR A 721 -3.48 22.85 -25.08
N LEU A 722 -3.59 21.98 -26.08
CA LEU A 722 -2.77 20.78 -26.18
C LEU A 722 -1.31 21.12 -26.51
N GLU A 723 -1.07 22.11 -27.36
CA GLU A 723 0.27 22.62 -27.67
C GLU A 723 0.95 23.24 -26.44
N ILE A 724 0.21 24.08 -25.68
CA ILE A 724 0.68 24.66 -24.40
C ILE A 724 1.01 23.53 -23.42
N ALA A 725 0.13 22.56 -23.25
CA ALA A 725 0.34 21.43 -22.35
C ALA A 725 1.57 20.61 -22.76
N TYR A 726 1.76 20.33 -24.05
CA TYR A 726 2.91 19.58 -24.53
C TYR A 726 4.23 20.33 -24.31
N LYS A 727 4.24 21.64 -24.57
CA LYS A 727 5.39 22.50 -24.29
C LYS A 727 5.77 22.47 -22.81
N ASN A 728 4.78 22.49 -21.93
CA ASN A 728 4.98 22.50 -20.49
C ASN A 728 5.34 21.12 -19.90
N LEU A 729 4.94 20.01 -20.54
CA LEU A 729 5.51 18.69 -20.22
C LEU A 729 7.02 18.67 -20.50
N LYS A 730 7.44 19.15 -21.68
CA LYS A 730 8.88 19.18 -22.02
C LYS A 730 9.66 20.03 -21.03
N LEU A 731 9.11 21.16 -20.61
CA LEU A 731 9.68 21.97 -19.54
C LEU A 731 9.82 21.17 -18.23
N ALA A 732 8.78 20.45 -17.80
CA ALA A 732 8.83 19.64 -16.58
C ALA A 732 9.94 18.57 -16.64
N LEU A 733 10.08 17.88 -17.78
CA LEU A 733 11.13 16.88 -17.98
C LEU A 733 12.54 17.48 -17.85
N VAL A 734 12.76 18.68 -18.40
CA VAL A 734 14.06 19.38 -18.34
C VAL A 734 14.31 19.96 -16.95
N ALA A 735 13.32 20.66 -16.38
CA ALA A 735 13.45 21.35 -15.10
C ALA A 735 13.65 20.39 -13.92
N ARG A 736 13.16 19.15 -14.03
CA ARG A 736 13.32 18.09 -13.02
C ARG A 736 14.52 17.18 -13.30
N ASP A 737 15.36 17.55 -14.26
CA ASP A 737 16.53 16.77 -14.70
C ASP A 737 16.22 15.28 -14.94
N ALA A 738 15.06 15.01 -15.55
CA ALA A 738 14.55 13.64 -15.74
C ALA A 738 15.45 12.78 -16.67
N VAL A 739 16.49 13.38 -17.26
CA VAL A 739 17.41 12.76 -18.22
C VAL A 739 18.82 12.47 -17.66
N ARG A 740 19.33 13.17 -16.63
CA ARG A 740 20.74 13.02 -16.16
C ARG A 740 20.99 11.98 -15.06
N GLY A 741 19.98 11.26 -14.57
CA GLY A 741 20.19 10.27 -13.52
C GLY A 741 20.17 10.86 -12.10
N PRO A 742 20.48 10.07 -11.06
CA PRO A 742 19.94 10.35 -9.74
C PRO A 742 20.55 11.57 -9.05
N GLY A 743 19.70 12.58 -8.85
CA GLY A 743 19.92 13.77 -8.04
C GLY A 743 18.61 14.48 -7.65
N HIS A 744 17.49 13.75 -7.61
CA HIS A 744 16.09 14.22 -7.43
C HIS A 744 15.34 14.76 -8.68
N PRO A 745 14.88 13.91 -9.61
CA PRO A 745 13.50 14.07 -10.06
C PRO A 745 12.57 13.54 -8.96
N PRO A 746 11.54 14.27 -8.53
CA PRO A 746 10.46 13.67 -7.76
C PRO A 746 9.67 12.75 -8.70
N THR A 747 9.53 11.52 -8.24
CA THR A 747 9.11 10.36 -9.03
C THR A 747 7.58 10.32 -9.13
N GLU A 748 6.92 11.03 -8.23
CA GLU A 748 5.49 10.95 -7.98
C GLU A 748 4.70 11.72 -9.04
N GLU A 749 5.19 12.87 -9.52
CA GLU A 749 4.50 13.71 -10.52
C GLU A 749 4.33 13.01 -11.88
N TYR A 750 5.08 11.94 -12.11
CA TYR A 750 4.88 10.98 -13.20
C TYR A 750 3.40 10.61 -13.41
N ARG A 751 2.62 10.49 -12.32
CA ARG A 751 1.19 10.18 -12.37
C ARG A 751 0.33 11.20 -13.12
N PHE A 752 0.77 12.46 -13.22
CA PHE A 752 0.08 13.53 -13.94
C PHE A 752 0.52 13.63 -15.40
N TRP A 753 1.72 13.12 -15.72
CA TRP A 753 2.24 13.11 -17.10
C TRP A 753 1.58 12.04 -17.96
N LEU A 754 1.30 10.88 -17.37
CA LEU A 754 0.73 9.74 -18.09
C LEU A 754 -0.66 10.01 -18.71
N PRO A 755 -1.62 10.61 -18.00
CA PRO A 755 -2.90 10.96 -18.64
C PRO A 755 -2.72 11.97 -19.78
N PHE A 756 -1.88 13.00 -19.59
CA PHE A 756 -1.58 13.96 -20.64
C PHE A 756 -1.01 13.28 -21.91
N LEU A 757 -0.04 12.38 -21.73
CA LEU A 757 0.58 11.66 -22.84
C LEU A 757 -0.40 10.76 -23.59
N ASP A 758 -1.40 10.19 -22.91
CA ASP A 758 -2.50 9.46 -23.56
C ASP A 758 -3.31 10.39 -24.49
N TYR A 759 -3.72 11.57 -24.01
CA TYR A 759 -4.40 12.55 -24.87
C TYR A 759 -3.54 12.97 -26.06
N ALA A 760 -2.25 13.23 -25.83
CA ALA A 760 -1.32 13.66 -26.88
C ALA A 760 -1.08 12.58 -27.95
N ASP A 761 -0.99 11.31 -27.57
CA ASP A 761 -0.88 10.16 -28.50
C ASP A 761 -2.16 10.01 -29.32
N ARG A 762 -3.33 10.04 -28.66
CA ARG A 762 -4.64 9.95 -29.34
C ARG A 762 -4.90 11.11 -30.31
N ALA A 763 -4.39 12.30 -30.00
CA ALA A 763 -4.46 13.46 -30.88
C ALA A 763 -3.42 13.44 -32.02
N GLY A 764 -2.50 12.47 -32.03
CA GLY A 764 -1.47 12.32 -33.07
C GLY A 764 -0.37 13.39 -33.03
N ILE A 765 -0.25 14.15 -31.93
CA ILE A 765 0.77 15.20 -31.80
C ILE A 765 2.05 14.71 -31.09
N LEU A 766 1.96 13.58 -30.40
CA LEU A 766 3.06 13.04 -29.61
C LEU A 766 4.12 12.42 -30.53
N ARG A 767 5.33 12.99 -30.50
CA ARG A 767 6.54 12.42 -31.09
C ARG A 767 7.45 11.90 -29.99
N ASP A 768 8.24 10.88 -30.28
CA ASP A 768 9.28 10.46 -29.33
C ASP A 768 10.26 11.60 -29.09
N LEU A 769 10.90 11.60 -27.92
CA LEU A 769 11.83 12.64 -27.55
C LEU A 769 13.12 12.49 -28.35
N ILE A 770 13.63 13.58 -28.90
CA ILE A 770 14.99 13.67 -29.43
C ILE A 770 15.80 14.32 -28.31
N LEU A 771 16.62 13.53 -27.61
CA LEU A 771 17.57 14.08 -26.66
C LEU A 771 18.73 14.67 -27.45
N CYS A 772 18.83 16.00 -27.45
CA CYS A 772 19.95 16.73 -28.04
C CYS A 772 21.08 16.89 -27.02
#